data_AF-A0A182VZG4-F1
#
_entry.id   AF-A0A182VZG4-F1
#
_cell.length_a   1.000
_cell.length_b   1.000
_cell.length_c   1.000
_cell.angle_alpha   90.00
_cell.angle_beta   90.00
_cell.angle_gamma   90.00
#
_symmetry.space_group_name_H-M   'P 1'
#
loop_
_entity.id
_entity.type
_entity.pdbx_description
1 polymer ?
#
loop_
_entity_poly.entity_id
_entity_poly.type
_entity_poly.pdbx_seq_one_letter_code
_entity_poly.pdbx_strand_id
1 'polypeptide(L)'
;GTQSDATSVTLRGVTRDLTGQFQCEVSEDAPLFHTDIRQARMQVVELPKEDPLMQVDKTHITTLDNFRAVCTVGTSFPAANITWYINTKRIHRSPYQRITYRSYEGTPTFSSLEMFPHSQVLQDIYQSMPPFHTSLTVMCEISILHIYTKSAQQRILVSDLVTTISPNLLGLDGSNNRRKNNGDPDNSPLTGGTVGLAGHASVLLVLAVSTVLHWNGQLTDPITVVCLLACTASGYYMTKEVKYADKPFLAKQKAMLEIFQHVHQPELHTHLWDEQKSFDLSTYKEHFTKPQVVEEFLRFYKYGMLPMEEIFSLYNEHHREQAVALFHLFYYAKDWDSFYKTMVWARFHVNEGMFVYAVTVAVLHRKDMQGIVLPAPYEIYPYYFFNDVVISKAQRYKMQGFYRMKKADGVYSAYIPSNYTGYYVHSNPEQRVSYFMEDIGLNSYYYYFHADYPTWMGGKEYGLYKDRRGEFYLYQHQQFLARYYLERLSNDLGTIPTFSWYEPIVTGYNPYLRYYNGVPFPSRENYHTGYTEKHDVIEEITDYERRIMEAIDYGFIILPDGTYVNITTPTGVEYLGNLIQSNADSVNTRFYGYLEKVAKFFLGGSFEMFNEFLAVPSVLEKYETAMRDPVFYQFFKRVIGFYYRYLDTLPSYKYDEINFPGVKLQTIEMDKLVTYFDNFDADITNAVDVEVFDETTMKAGEMKKFGKMAHYQGEDFVLYGRMPRLNHLPFSFKLNVVSEKPQKAVVLVFIGPKYDQFGNVYSVNANRENFFQLDHFLVDLVAGENAITRNSQDFSWFVKDRTTYFELYKQVMQAYNGDFKFPLDMSEAHCGFPARLMLPKGKKGGMPFQFFFMVVPYHAPEVERFTGYDYTVSCGVGSGARYIDSLPFGYPFNRKINEATWFTPNMVYYDAMIFHKSETEVNSVVV
;
A
#
# COMPACT_ATOMS: atom_id res chain seq x y z
N GLY A 1 34.43 19.30 51.46
CA GLY A 1 35.51 19.85 50.62
C GLY A 1 36.20 20.99 51.35
N THR A 2 37.37 21.43 50.89
CA THR A 2 38.15 22.55 51.51
C THR A 2 38.64 23.56 50.47
N GLN A 3 37.95 23.63 49.32
CA GLN A 3 38.24 24.52 48.18
C GLN A 3 36.93 25.00 47.51
N SER A 4 35.83 25.04 48.26
CA SER A 4 34.58 25.67 47.82
C SER A 4 34.45 27.01 48.55
N ASP A 5 33.90 28.01 47.87
CA ASP A 5 33.62 29.34 48.41
C ASP A 5 32.13 29.71 48.17
N ALA A 6 31.76 30.98 48.37
CA ALA A 6 30.38 31.46 48.20
C ALA A 6 29.88 31.49 46.74
N THR A 7 30.77 31.25 45.77
CA THR A 7 30.52 31.31 44.32
C THR A 7 31.03 30.09 43.55
N SER A 8 32.01 29.35 44.09
CA SER A 8 32.59 28.15 43.45
C SER A 8 32.45 26.89 44.31
N VAL A 9 32.11 25.76 43.69
CA VAL A 9 31.95 24.46 44.36
C VAL A 9 32.95 23.45 43.80
N THR A 10 34.00 23.15 44.57
CA THR A 10 34.99 22.13 44.19
C THR A 10 34.49 20.74 44.55
N LEU A 11 33.99 20.01 43.56
CA LEU A 11 33.69 18.58 43.64
C LEU A 11 34.99 17.76 43.67
N ARG A 12 34.97 16.59 44.33
CA ARG A 12 36.10 15.64 44.40
C ARG A 12 35.59 14.22 44.29
N GLY A 13 36.35 13.34 43.63
CA GLY A 13 35.94 11.96 43.38
C GLY A 13 34.79 11.85 42.37
N VAL A 14 34.82 12.66 41.30
CA VAL A 14 33.74 12.73 40.32
C VAL A 14 33.69 11.46 39.46
N THR A 15 32.57 10.75 39.48
CA THR A 15 32.28 9.59 38.61
C THR A 15 31.21 9.94 37.57
N ARG A 16 31.01 9.08 36.55
CA ARG A 16 30.03 9.30 35.48
C ARG A 16 28.59 9.43 36.02
N ASP A 17 28.30 8.73 37.12
CA ASP A 17 27.00 8.67 37.81
C ASP A 17 26.56 10.02 38.41
N LEU A 18 27.49 10.98 38.54
CA LEU A 18 27.21 12.36 38.92
C LEU A 18 26.77 13.23 37.72
N THR A 19 26.31 12.62 36.63
CA THR A 19 25.62 13.30 35.52
C THR A 19 24.13 13.41 35.84
N GLY A 20 23.60 14.62 36.00
CA GLY A 20 22.22 14.81 36.43
C GLY A 20 21.79 16.26 36.65
N GLN A 21 20.61 16.44 37.25
CA GLN A 21 20.14 17.73 37.77
C GLN A 21 20.87 18.03 39.09
N PHE A 22 21.54 19.18 39.17
CA PHE A 22 22.14 19.68 40.41
C PHE A 22 21.31 20.84 40.94
N GLN A 23 20.90 20.72 42.20
CA GLN A 23 20.17 21.74 42.94
C GLN A 23 21.14 22.54 43.83
N CYS A 24 21.10 23.86 43.71
CA CYS A 24 21.55 24.78 44.73
C CYS A 24 20.33 25.29 45.49
N GLU A 25 20.38 25.18 46.81
CA GLU A 25 19.32 25.59 47.73
C GLU A 25 19.92 26.58 48.71
N VAL A 26 19.29 27.74 48.88
CA VAL A 26 19.71 28.79 49.80
C VAL A 26 18.53 29.13 50.69
N SER A 27 18.67 28.82 51.98
CA SER A 27 17.66 29.08 53.02
C SER A 27 18.13 30.17 53.96
N GLU A 28 17.29 31.18 54.17
CA GLU A 28 17.46 32.20 55.20
C GLU A 28 17.12 31.62 56.60
N ASP A 29 17.71 32.20 57.64
CA ASP A 29 17.45 31.80 59.04
C ASP A 29 16.24 32.58 59.62
N ALA A 30 16.01 32.42 60.93
CA ALA A 30 14.90 33.03 61.65
C ALA A 30 14.87 34.57 61.50
N PRO A 31 13.67 35.19 61.38
CA PRO A 31 12.35 34.59 61.60
C PRO A 31 11.59 34.20 60.32
N LEU A 32 12.14 34.44 59.12
CA LEU A 32 11.38 34.36 57.86
C LEU A 32 11.53 33.03 57.11
N PHE A 33 12.67 32.33 57.24
CA PHE A 33 12.89 31.00 56.66
C PHE A 33 12.53 30.87 55.18
N HIS A 34 12.87 31.86 54.35
CA HIS A 34 12.70 31.78 52.91
C HIS A 34 13.79 30.91 52.27
N THR A 35 13.38 30.04 51.34
CA THR A 35 14.28 29.17 50.58
C THR A 35 14.11 29.43 49.08
N ASP A 36 15.18 29.84 48.39
CA ASP A 36 15.24 29.83 46.92
C ASP A 36 16.01 28.59 46.43
N ILE A 37 15.54 28.04 45.31
CA ILE A 37 16.02 26.79 44.72
C ILE A 37 16.32 27.03 43.24
N ARG A 38 17.57 26.78 42.85
CA ARG A 38 18.03 26.87 41.47
C ARG A 38 18.59 25.52 41.03
N GLN A 39 18.16 25.07 39.85
CA GLN A 39 18.55 23.79 39.29
C GLN A 39 19.26 23.98 37.95
N ALA A 40 20.31 23.21 37.69
CA ALA A 40 21.00 23.15 36.41
C ALA A 40 21.49 21.72 36.14
N ARG A 41 21.43 21.28 34.88
CA ARG A 41 21.94 19.95 34.49
C ARG A 41 23.45 20.00 34.31
N MET A 42 24.17 19.18 35.07
CA MET A 42 25.60 18.95 34.90
C MET A 42 25.83 17.62 34.18
N GLN A 43 26.77 17.58 33.24
CA GLN A 43 27.24 16.36 32.60
C GLN A 43 28.72 16.16 32.90
N VAL A 44 29.06 15.00 33.44
CA VAL A 44 30.46 14.58 33.61
C VAL A 44 30.96 14.06 32.27
N VAL A 45 32.10 14.59 31.80
CA VAL A 45 32.71 14.15 30.54
C VAL A 45 34.06 13.49 30.80
N GLU A 46 34.27 12.30 30.23
CA GLU A 46 35.55 11.61 30.19
C GLU A 46 36.12 11.67 28.77
N LEU A 47 37.26 12.36 28.61
CA LEU A 47 37.91 12.56 27.32
C LEU A 47 38.85 11.40 26.97
N PRO A 48 39.08 11.10 25.68
CA PRO A 48 40.05 10.10 25.24
C PRO A 48 41.45 10.43 25.78
N LYS A 49 42.13 9.42 26.32
CA LYS A 49 43.52 9.51 26.81
C LYS A 49 44.55 9.36 25.69
N GLU A 50 44.11 8.85 24.54
CA GLU A 50 44.92 8.56 23.35
C GLU A 50 44.40 9.40 22.19
N ASP A 51 45.31 9.84 21.32
CA ASP A 51 44.96 10.54 20.09
C ASP A 51 44.33 9.60 19.05
N PRO A 52 43.44 10.11 18.17
CA PRO A 52 42.73 9.28 17.21
C PRO A 52 43.68 8.59 16.22
N LEU A 53 43.43 7.30 15.96
CA LEU A 53 44.21 6.47 15.07
C LEU A 53 43.49 6.29 13.73
N MET A 54 44.14 6.70 12.65
CA MET A 54 43.70 6.48 11.27
C MET A 54 44.42 5.26 10.68
N GLN A 55 43.67 4.39 10.00
CA GLN A 55 44.19 3.30 9.18
C GLN A 55 43.51 3.35 7.80
N VAL A 56 44.23 2.95 6.74
CA VAL A 56 43.68 2.87 5.38
C VAL A 56 44.16 1.57 4.74
N ASP A 57 43.27 0.88 4.02
CA ASP A 57 43.55 -0.40 3.36
C ASP A 57 44.56 -0.30 2.20
N LYS A 58 44.54 0.81 1.46
CA LYS A 58 45.41 1.10 0.32
C LYS A 58 46.13 2.43 0.50
N THR A 59 47.46 2.43 0.41
CA THR A 59 48.30 3.64 0.38
C THR A 59 48.47 4.22 -1.03
N HIS A 60 48.20 3.41 -2.07
CA HIS A 60 48.20 3.78 -3.48
C HIS A 60 46.89 3.31 -4.12
N ILE A 61 46.25 4.16 -4.93
CA ILE A 61 45.01 3.85 -5.66
C ILE A 61 45.05 4.39 -7.11
N THR A 62 44.29 3.78 -8.00
CA THR A 62 43.91 4.37 -9.29
C THR A 62 42.60 5.15 -9.17
N THR A 63 42.22 5.89 -10.20
CA THR A 63 40.90 6.56 -10.29
C THR A 63 39.71 5.60 -10.39
N LEU A 64 39.96 4.29 -10.59
CA LEU A 64 38.95 3.22 -10.65
C LEU A 64 38.95 2.31 -9.41
N ASP A 65 39.79 2.58 -8.41
CA ASP A 65 39.85 1.82 -7.17
C ASP A 65 38.82 2.27 -6.13
N ASN A 66 38.27 1.31 -5.39
CA ASN A 66 37.69 1.57 -4.07
C ASN A 66 38.79 1.68 -3.01
N PHE A 67 38.50 2.35 -1.89
CA PHE A 67 39.36 2.29 -0.69
C PHE A 67 38.54 2.39 0.58
N ARG A 68 39.14 1.95 1.69
CA ARG A 68 38.54 1.93 3.02
C ARG A 68 39.47 2.57 4.05
N ALA A 69 38.98 3.62 4.71
CA ALA A 69 39.62 4.25 5.84
C ALA A 69 38.88 3.91 7.14
N VAL A 70 39.61 3.64 8.22
CA VAL A 70 39.08 3.35 9.56
C VAL A 70 39.69 4.34 10.55
N CYS A 71 38.84 5.03 11.29
CA CYS A 71 39.21 5.98 12.34
C CYS A 71 38.76 5.42 13.69
N THR A 72 39.72 5.27 14.60
CA THR A 72 39.52 4.71 15.94
C THR A 72 39.82 5.77 16.99
N VAL A 73 38.94 5.92 17.97
CA VAL A 73 39.05 6.87 19.09
C VAL A 73 39.00 6.09 20.39
N GLY A 74 39.87 6.45 21.35
CA GLY A 74 39.86 5.86 22.68
C GLY A 74 38.52 6.02 23.42
N THR A 75 38.33 5.23 24.47
CA THR A 75 37.13 5.27 25.33
C THR A 75 36.81 6.70 25.78
N SER A 76 35.57 7.14 25.57
CA SER A 76 35.06 8.45 25.99
C SER A 76 33.64 8.33 26.54
N PHE A 77 33.21 9.36 27.27
CA PHE A 77 31.83 9.52 27.74
C PHE A 77 31.45 11.00 27.72
N PRO A 78 30.45 11.46 26.94
CA PRO A 78 29.70 10.68 25.94
C PRO A 78 30.61 10.20 24.80
N ALA A 79 30.08 9.34 23.93
CA ALA A 79 30.81 8.87 22.75
C ALA A 79 31.22 10.02 21.82
N ALA A 80 32.33 9.83 21.08
CA ALA A 80 32.93 10.88 20.27
C ALA A 80 32.42 10.87 18.83
N ASN A 81 31.81 11.96 18.39
CA ASN A 81 31.31 12.10 17.02
C ASN A 81 32.48 12.17 16.04
N ILE A 82 32.45 11.33 14.99
CA ILE A 82 33.48 11.27 13.95
C ILE A 82 32.92 11.80 12.63
N THR A 83 33.46 12.92 12.14
CA THR A 83 33.14 13.48 10.82
C THR A 83 34.28 13.21 9.83
N TRP A 84 33.95 12.79 8.61
CA TRP A 84 34.92 12.49 7.56
C TRP A 84 35.08 13.63 6.55
N TYR A 85 36.32 13.82 6.10
CA TYR A 85 36.69 14.79 5.06
C TYR A 85 37.69 14.18 4.07
N ILE A 86 37.62 14.59 2.79
CA ILE A 86 38.65 14.31 1.77
C ILE A 86 38.99 15.63 1.08
N ASN A 87 40.28 16.00 1.06
CA ASN A 87 40.77 17.26 0.50
C ASN A 87 39.92 18.47 0.95
N THR A 88 39.64 18.58 2.25
CA THR A 88 38.76 19.57 2.93
C THR A 88 37.26 19.51 2.62
N LYS A 89 36.79 18.75 1.62
CA LYS A 89 35.34 18.51 1.43
C LYS A 89 34.82 17.54 2.49
N ARG A 90 33.74 17.90 3.19
CA ARG A 90 33.03 17.02 4.14
C ARG A 90 32.33 15.88 3.38
N ILE A 91 32.41 14.66 3.91
CA ILE A 91 31.79 13.47 3.31
C ILE A 91 30.50 13.12 4.07
N HIS A 92 29.43 12.91 3.31
CA HIS A 92 28.11 12.51 3.80
C HIS A 92 27.74 11.12 3.27
N ARG A 93 26.99 10.32 4.04
CA ARG A 93 26.56 8.96 3.66
C ARG A 93 25.79 8.98 2.34
N SER A 94 26.15 8.11 1.39
CA SER A 94 25.42 7.90 0.13
C SER A 94 25.58 6.46 -0.37
N PRO A 95 24.84 6.00 -1.40
CA PRO A 95 25.01 4.67 -1.97
C PRO A 95 26.45 4.39 -2.45
N TYR A 96 27.19 5.43 -2.87
CA TYR A 96 28.55 5.35 -3.38
C TYR A 96 29.63 5.77 -2.37
N GLN A 97 29.26 6.11 -1.14
CA GLN A 97 30.20 6.27 -0.03
C GLN A 97 29.56 5.89 1.31
N ARG A 98 29.96 4.72 1.82
CA ARG A 98 29.39 4.14 3.05
C ARG A 98 30.20 4.63 4.24
N ILE A 99 29.53 5.30 5.17
CA ILE A 99 30.08 5.59 6.51
C ILE A 99 29.38 4.63 7.47
N THR A 100 30.16 3.79 8.14
CA THR A 100 29.70 3.00 9.27
C THR A 100 30.28 3.57 10.56
N TYR A 101 29.52 3.46 11.65
CA TYR A 101 29.86 4.01 12.96
C TYR A 101 29.46 3.00 14.03
N ARG A 102 30.33 2.81 15.03
CA ARG A 102 30.12 1.92 16.17
C ARG A 102 30.62 2.61 17.44
N SER A 103 29.69 2.95 18.31
CA SER A 103 29.95 3.47 19.65
C SER A 103 29.04 2.79 20.66
N TYR A 104 29.60 2.23 21.72
CA TYR A 104 28.89 1.89 22.95
C TYR A 104 29.54 2.67 24.10
N GLU A 105 28.77 3.11 25.09
CA GLU A 105 29.30 3.92 26.18
C GLU A 105 30.42 3.19 26.94
N GLY A 106 31.56 3.87 27.13
CA GLY A 106 32.75 3.27 27.75
C GLY A 106 33.57 2.33 26.86
N THR A 107 33.20 2.13 25.58
CA THR A 107 34.04 1.43 24.59
C THR A 107 34.79 2.43 23.69
N PRO A 108 35.89 2.03 23.02
CA PRO A 108 36.48 2.83 21.96
C PRO A 108 35.47 3.06 20.83
N THR A 109 35.44 4.26 20.26
CA THR A 109 34.53 4.60 19.16
C THR A 109 35.22 4.35 17.83
N PHE A 110 34.55 3.64 16.92
CA PHE A 110 35.08 3.28 15.61
C PHE A 110 34.18 3.85 14.50
N SER A 111 34.79 4.44 13.47
CA SER A 111 34.11 4.71 12.21
C SER A 111 34.92 4.16 11.04
N SER A 112 34.23 3.71 10.00
CA SER A 112 34.85 3.21 8.77
C SER A 112 34.15 3.82 7.56
N LEU A 113 34.92 4.53 6.75
CA LEU A 113 34.54 5.13 5.47
C LEU A 113 34.99 4.21 4.32
N GLU A 114 34.04 3.77 3.50
CA GLU A 114 34.29 3.03 2.26
C GLU A 114 33.88 3.90 1.06
N MET A 115 34.84 4.25 0.21
CA MET A 115 34.63 5.06 -0.99
C MET A 115 34.61 4.18 -2.24
N PHE A 116 33.60 4.37 -3.11
CA PHE A 116 33.49 3.67 -4.39
C PHE A 116 33.85 4.58 -5.58
N PRO A 117 34.34 4.04 -6.72
CA PRO A 117 34.82 4.83 -7.87
C PRO A 117 33.77 5.75 -8.51
N HIS A 118 32.49 5.41 -8.32
CA HIS A 118 31.36 6.18 -8.85
C HIS A 118 30.82 7.24 -7.86
N SER A 119 31.51 7.49 -6.74
CA SER A 119 31.17 8.65 -5.89
C SER A 119 31.42 9.95 -6.66
N GLN A 120 30.36 10.73 -6.84
CA GLN A 120 30.43 12.08 -7.42
C GLN A 120 31.42 12.97 -6.66
N VAL A 121 31.51 12.85 -5.33
CA VAL A 121 32.46 13.64 -4.52
C VAL A 121 33.91 13.25 -4.86
N LEU A 122 34.18 11.96 -5.09
CA LEU A 122 35.50 11.48 -5.50
C LEU A 122 35.84 11.96 -6.93
N GLN A 123 34.88 11.88 -7.86
CA GLN A 123 35.04 12.35 -9.24
C GLN A 123 35.26 13.85 -9.33
N ASP A 124 34.50 14.67 -8.59
CA ASP A 124 34.73 16.11 -8.47
C ASP A 124 36.15 16.40 -7.94
N ILE A 125 36.63 15.61 -6.96
CA ILE A 125 37.97 15.79 -6.39
C ILE A 125 39.05 15.45 -7.42
N TYR A 126 38.91 14.38 -8.20
CA TYR A 126 39.83 14.07 -9.29
C TYR A 126 39.80 15.14 -10.41
N GLN A 127 38.61 15.59 -10.83
CA GLN A 127 38.47 16.64 -11.85
C GLN A 127 39.01 18.02 -11.41
N SER A 128 39.02 18.29 -10.10
CA SER A 128 39.59 19.51 -9.51
C SER A 128 41.06 19.39 -9.07
N MET A 129 41.70 18.22 -9.31
CA MET A 129 43.08 17.97 -8.88
C MET A 129 44.08 18.61 -9.86
N PRO A 130 45.03 19.46 -9.39
CA PRO A 130 46.04 20.03 -10.28
C PRO A 130 46.96 18.96 -10.91
N PRO A 131 47.46 19.14 -12.14
CA PRO A 131 48.21 18.10 -12.90
C PRO A 131 49.60 17.72 -12.32
N PHE A 132 49.93 18.18 -11.11
CA PHE A 132 51.13 17.80 -10.36
C PHE A 132 50.80 17.28 -8.94
N HIS A 133 49.53 17.18 -8.59
CA HIS A 133 49.07 16.69 -7.30
C HIS A 133 48.59 15.25 -7.44
N THR A 134 49.39 14.29 -7.00
CA THR A 134 49.11 12.84 -7.14
C THR A 134 48.66 12.23 -5.81
N SER A 135 47.75 12.89 -5.08
CA SER A 135 47.33 12.42 -3.76
C SER A 135 46.02 13.00 -3.23
N LEU A 136 45.27 12.15 -2.54
CA LEU A 136 44.17 12.51 -1.63
C LEU A 136 44.68 12.60 -0.20
N THR A 137 44.13 13.54 0.59
CA THR A 137 44.26 13.56 2.05
C THR A 137 42.90 13.23 2.64
N VAL A 138 42.80 12.08 3.31
CA VAL A 138 41.61 11.63 4.05
C VAL A 138 41.79 12.01 5.51
N MET A 139 40.80 12.67 6.10
CA MET A 139 40.83 13.12 7.49
C MET A 139 39.55 12.68 8.21
N CYS A 140 39.69 12.20 9.44
CA CYS A 140 38.60 12.15 10.40
C CYS A 140 38.80 13.27 11.44
N GLU A 141 37.72 13.99 11.72
CA GLU A 141 37.60 14.99 12.78
C GLU A 141 36.74 14.40 13.89
N ILE A 142 37.21 14.50 15.13
CA ILE A 142 36.64 13.89 16.32
C ILE A 142 36.19 15.03 17.23
N SER A 143 34.90 15.08 17.57
CA SER A 143 34.32 16.09 18.46
C SER A 143 33.55 15.48 19.62
N ILE A 144 33.76 16.03 20.82
CA ILE A 144 32.95 15.74 22.02
C ILE A 144 32.43 17.07 22.57
N LEU A 145 31.13 17.30 22.35
CA LEU A 145 30.45 18.56 22.64
C LEU A 145 31.24 19.75 22.05
N HIS A 146 31.49 20.80 22.83
CA HIS A 146 32.29 21.97 22.46
C HIS A 146 33.67 22.01 23.17
N ILE A 147 34.07 20.91 23.84
CA ILE A 147 35.21 20.89 24.77
C ILE A 147 36.39 20.01 24.34
N TYR A 148 36.23 19.21 23.28
CA TYR A 148 37.30 18.42 22.70
C TYR A 148 37.13 18.32 21.19
N THR A 149 38.19 18.71 20.48
CA THR A 149 38.30 18.56 19.03
C THR A 149 39.72 18.07 18.71
N LYS A 150 39.83 16.95 17.99
CA LYS A 150 41.08 16.42 17.43
C LYS A 150 40.82 15.91 16.01
N SER A 151 41.88 15.73 15.23
CA SER A 151 41.77 15.12 13.90
C SER A 151 42.95 14.18 13.63
N ALA A 152 42.68 13.12 12.87
CA ALA A 152 43.69 12.25 12.31
C ALA A 152 43.57 12.27 10.79
N GLN A 153 44.71 12.34 10.09
CA GLN A 153 44.76 12.43 8.63
C GLN A 153 45.76 11.44 8.05
N GLN A 154 45.40 10.82 6.93
CA GLN A 154 46.27 9.93 6.17
C GLN A 154 46.28 10.35 4.70
N ARG A 155 47.46 10.32 4.08
CA ARG A 155 47.64 10.61 2.66
C ARG A 155 47.61 9.31 1.85
N ILE A 156 46.82 9.30 0.78
CA ILE A 156 46.73 8.22 -0.21
C ILE A 156 47.30 8.78 -1.52
N LEU A 157 48.18 8.02 -2.18
CA LEU A 157 48.76 8.39 -3.47
C LEU A 157 47.86 7.92 -4.62
N VAL A 158 47.70 8.76 -5.64
CA VAL A 158 46.85 8.50 -6.82
C VAL A 158 47.73 8.41 -8.05
N SER A 159 47.53 7.39 -8.88
CA SER A 159 48.33 7.17 -10.10
C SER A 159 47.46 6.85 -11.33
N ASP A 160 47.56 7.67 -12.37
CA ASP A 160 46.85 7.49 -13.65
C ASP A 160 47.51 6.45 -14.59
N LEU A 161 48.67 5.91 -14.19
CA LEU A 161 49.35 4.85 -14.94
C LEU A 161 48.66 3.51 -14.73
N VAL A 162 47.80 3.13 -15.69
CA VAL A 162 47.33 1.75 -15.86
C VAL A 162 48.47 0.89 -16.40
N THR A 163 49.48 0.62 -15.56
CA THR A 163 50.47 -0.42 -15.83
C THR A 163 49.83 -1.78 -15.57
N THR A 164 49.58 -2.55 -16.62
CA THR A 164 49.08 -3.93 -16.57
C THR A 164 50.14 -4.91 -16.07
N ILE A 165 50.62 -4.70 -14.84
CA ILE A 165 51.62 -5.51 -14.15
C ILE A 165 51.13 -5.72 -12.71
N SER A 166 50.81 -6.96 -12.34
CA SER A 166 50.41 -7.31 -10.98
C SER A 166 51.55 -7.03 -9.98
N PRO A 167 51.28 -6.51 -8.77
CA PRO A 167 52.32 -6.16 -7.77
C PRO A 167 53.33 -7.28 -7.47
N ASN A 168 52.89 -8.54 -7.58
CA ASN A 168 53.71 -9.76 -7.43
C ASN A 168 54.98 -9.80 -8.29
N LEU A 169 55.12 -8.98 -9.34
CA LEU A 169 56.30 -8.97 -10.22
C LEU A 169 57.47 -8.09 -9.71
N LEU A 170 57.26 -7.24 -8.69
CA LEU A 170 58.28 -6.29 -8.20
C LEU A 170 58.95 -6.67 -6.86
N GLY A 171 58.49 -7.72 -6.19
CA GLY A 171 59.21 -8.35 -5.07
C GLY A 171 59.41 -7.48 -3.83
N LEU A 172 58.58 -6.45 -3.61
CA LEU A 172 58.69 -5.52 -2.48
C LEU A 172 57.90 -5.92 -1.23
N ASP A 173 57.05 -6.95 -1.30
CA ASP A 173 56.34 -7.48 -0.14
C ASP A 173 57.19 -8.48 0.66
N GLY A 174 57.71 -8.00 1.79
CA GLY A 174 58.43 -8.81 2.78
C GLY A 174 57.53 -9.73 3.61
N SER A 175 56.79 -10.66 2.96
CA SER A 175 55.86 -11.58 3.62
C SER A 175 56.14 -13.04 3.26
N ASN A 176 56.48 -13.86 4.27
CA ASN A 176 56.78 -15.28 4.09
C ASN A 176 55.50 -16.13 4.03
N ASN A 177 55.23 -16.79 2.91
CA ASN A 177 54.77 -18.18 2.94
C ASN A 177 54.98 -18.92 1.61
N ARG A 178 55.16 -20.26 1.67
CA ARG A 178 55.51 -21.12 0.53
C ARG A 178 54.37 -22.09 0.19
N ARG A 179 54.05 -22.25 -1.11
CA ARG A 179 54.08 -23.56 -1.81
C ARG A 179 53.82 -23.44 -3.32
N LYS A 180 54.49 -24.31 -4.09
CA LYS A 180 54.44 -24.46 -5.56
C LYS A 180 53.15 -25.19 -5.99
N ASN A 181 52.65 -25.11 -7.23
CA ASN A 181 53.25 -25.69 -8.45
C ASN A 181 52.76 -25.03 -9.77
N ASN A 182 53.45 -25.34 -10.87
CA ASN A 182 53.37 -24.65 -12.17
C ASN A 182 52.35 -25.27 -13.15
N GLY A 183 51.95 -24.46 -14.15
CA GLY A 183 51.36 -24.90 -15.44
C GLY A 183 51.16 -23.67 -16.34
N ASP A 184 51.89 -23.60 -17.47
CA ASP A 184 52.01 -22.42 -18.36
C ASP A 184 52.23 -22.92 -19.82
N PRO A 185 52.28 -22.08 -20.87
CA PRO A 185 51.14 -21.65 -21.69
C PRO A 185 51.30 -22.06 -23.18
N ASP A 186 50.42 -21.60 -24.09
CA ASP A 186 50.90 -21.21 -25.42
C ASP A 186 50.04 -20.17 -26.21
N ASN A 187 50.76 -19.20 -26.77
CA ASN A 187 50.55 -18.24 -27.88
C ASN A 187 49.19 -17.70 -28.41
N SER A 188 49.27 -16.43 -28.87
CA SER A 188 48.33 -15.69 -29.75
C SER A 188 48.77 -15.80 -31.25
N PRO A 189 48.32 -15.03 -32.30
CA PRO A 189 47.93 -13.60 -32.35
C PRO A 189 46.78 -13.20 -33.33
N LEU A 190 46.61 -11.88 -33.53
CA LEU A 190 45.62 -11.20 -34.38
C LEU A 190 46.05 -11.02 -35.86
N THR A 191 45.08 -11.02 -36.79
CA THR A 191 44.92 -10.17 -38.02
C THR A 191 43.48 -10.35 -38.55
N GLY A 192 42.84 -9.49 -39.35
CA GLY A 192 43.17 -8.17 -39.91
C GLY A 192 42.74 -8.03 -41.39
N GLY A 193 41.76 -7.17 -41.74
CA GLY A 193 41.31 -6.95 -43.14
C GLY A 193 40.10 -6.00 -43.32
N THR A 194 39.97 -5.32 -44.47
CA THR A 194 38.99 -4.22 -44.75
C THR A 194 38.46 -4.19 -46.21
N VAL A 195 37.60 -3.20 -46.56
CA VAL A 195 36.97 -2.83 -47.88
C VAL A 195 35.57 -3.45 -48.13
N GLY A 196 34.47 -2.82 -48.61
CA GLY A 196 34.09 -1.48 -49.12
C GLY A 196 32.59 -1.55 -49.59
N LEU A 197 31.93 -0.70 -50.42
CA LEU A 197 32.15 0.66 -50.98
C LEU A 197 30.86 1.14 -51.74
N ALA A 198 30.20 2.26 -51.34
CA ALA A 198 29.00 2.91 -51.99
C ALA A 198 27.69 2.05 -52.05
N GLY A 199 26.45 2.53 -52.26
CA GLY A 199 25.75 3.84 -52.45
C GLY A 199 24.20 3.54 -52.39
N HIS A 200 23.17 4.38 -52.59
CA HIS A 200 22.91 5.80 -52.97
C HIS A 200 21.50 6.22 -52.41
N ALA A 201 21.05 7.48 -52.58
CA ALA A 201 19.74 8.00 -52.07
C ALA A 201 19.26 9.26 -52.90
N SER A 202 18.06 9.89 -52.79
CA SER A 202 16.85 9.71 -51.95
C SER A 202 15.63 10.55 -52.48
N VAL A 203 14.39 10.31 -51.98
CA VAL A 203 13.17 11.22 -52.04
C VAL A 203 12.57 11.41 -53.48
N LEU A 204 11.28 11.72 -53.79
CA LEU A 204 10.01 12.13 -53.13
C LEU A 204 8.99 10.94 -52.98
N LEU A 205 7.77 10.98 -52.38
CA LEU A 205 6.76 11.99 -51.93
C LEU A 205 5.67 12.38 -53.00
N VAL A 206 4.42 12.68 -52.56
CA VAL A 206 3.18 13.11 -53.32
C VAL A 206 2.33 11.95 -53.90
N LEU A 207 0.99 11.82 -53.78
CA LEU A 207 -0.12 12.55 -53.10
C LEU A 207 -1.26 11.55 -52.68
N ALA A 208 -2.38 12.04 -52.12
CA ALA A 208 -3.53 11.25 -51.62
C ALA A 208 -4.86 11.54 -52.35
N VAL A 209 -5.83 10.62 -52.27
CA VAL A 209 -7.27 10.84 -52.54
C VAL A 209 -8.11 9.99 -51.57
N SER A 210 -9.23 10.54 -51.10
CA SER A 210 -10.25 9.90 -50.24
C SER A 210 -11.55 9.58 -50.99
N THR A 211 -12.26 8.51 -50.63
CA THR A 211 -13.63 8.25 -51.14
C THR A 211 -14.61 7.91 -50.03
N VAL A 212 -15.77 8.58 -50.06
CA VAL A 212 -16.92 8.37 -49.16
C VAL A 212 -17.85 7.29 -49.73
N LEU A 213 -18.50 6.53 -48.85
CA LEU A 213 -19.74 5.82 -49.18
C LEU A 213 -20.87 6.25 -48.24
N HIS A 214 -22.06 6.39 -48.83
CA HIS A 214 -23.32 6.70 -48.19
C HIS A 214 -24.38 5.80 -48.82
N TRP A 215 -25.31 5.27 -48.04
CA TRP A 215 -26.53 4.69 -48.60
C TRP A 215 -27.69 4.85 -47.62
N ASN A 216 -28.85 5.26 -48.15
CA ASN A 216 -30.07 5.54 -47.39
C ASN A 216 -31.09 4.43 -47.58
N GLY A 217 -31.91 4.19 -46.55
CA GLY A 217 -33.16 3.42 -46.64
C GLY A 217 -34.18 4.02 -45.67
N GLN A 218 -35.40 4.32 -46.15
CA GLN A 218 -36.40 5.10 -45.41
C GLN A 218 -37.67 4.28 -45.13
N LEU A 219 -38.43 4.68 -44.09
CA LEU A 219 -39.61 3.99 -43.57
C LEU A 219 -40.86 4.06 -44.48
N THR A 220 -41.76 3.08 -44.30
CA THR A 220 -43.23 3.26 -44.33
C THR A 220 -43.96 2.27 -43.39
N ASP A 221 -44.40 2.74 -42.22
CA ASP A 221 -45.81 2.77 -41.73
C ASP A 221 -46.85 1.63 -41.99
N PRO A 222 -47.91 1.48 -41.16
CA PRO A 222 -47.99 1.48 -39.67
C PRO A 222 -49.03 0.43 -39.11
N ILE A 223 -49.56 0.66 -37.88
CA ILE A 223 -50.84 0.16 -37.26
C ILE A 223 -50.78 -0.90 -36.12
N THR A 224 -51.03 -0.40 -34.90
CA THR A 224 -51.60 -0.99 -33.65
C THR A 224 -51.43 -2.47 -33.26
N VAL A 225 -50.81 -2.68 -32.08
CA VAL A 225 -51.42 -3.36 -30.91
C VAL A 225 -51.18 -2.47 -29.67
N VAL A 226 -52.03 -2.57 -28.64
CA VAL A 226 -52.12 -1.63 -27.50
C VAL A 226 -51.79 -2.32 -26.15
N CYS A 227 -51.15 -1.57 -25.24
CA CYS A 227 -50.95 -1.84 -23.81
C CYS A 227 -50.39 -3.21 -23.38
N LEU A 228 -49.12 -3.23 -22.94
CA LEU A 228 -48.73 -3.47 -21.53
C LEU A 228 -47.21 -3.64 -21.39
N LEU A 229 -46.54 -2.72 -20.69
CA LEU A 229 -45.53 -2.95 -19.62
C LEU A 229 -44.80 -1.63 -19.31
N ALA A 230 -45.00 -1.12 -18.10
CA ALA A 230 -44.10 -0.14 -17.49
C ALA A 230 -42.90 -0.85 -16.84
N CYS A 231 -42.01 -0.09 -16.19
CA CYS A 231 -40.81 -0.56 -15.47
C CYS A 231 -39.58 -0.91 -16.32
N THR A 232 -39.13 0.03 -17.16
CA THR A 232 -37.69 0.16 -17.48
C THR A 232 -36.99 0.92 -16.36
N ALA A 233 -36.52 0.20 -15.34
CA ALA A 233 -35.85 0.80 -14.18
C ALA A 233 -34.38 1.17 -14.51
N SER A 234 -34.06 2.45 -14.45
CA SER A 234 -32.68 2.94 -14.50
C SER A 234 -32.03 2.82 -13.11
N GLY A 235 -31.28 1.75 -12.87
CA GLY A 235 -30.67 1.49 -11.57
C GLY A 235 -29.85 0.20 -11.58
N TYR A 236 -28.59 0.32 -12.00
CA TYR A 236 -27.65 -0.78 -12.24
C TYR A 236 -28.07 -1.81 -13.31
N TYR A 237 -27.40 -1.77 -14.46
CA TYR A 237 -27.46 -2.84 -15.47
C TYR A 237 -26.65 -4.05 -14.99
N MET A 238 -27.17 -4.80 -14.02
CA MET A 238 -27.06 -6.25 -14.14
C MET A 238 -27.98 -6.68 -15.27
N THR A 239 -27.42 -7.20 -16.35
CA THR A 239 -28.23 -7.80 -17.41
C THR A 239 -29.01 -8.98 -16.84
N LYS A 240 -30.33 -9.04 -17.06
CA LYS A 240 -31.11 -10.26 -16.78
C LYS A 240 -30.67 -11.43 -17.68
N GLU A 241 -29.96 -11.13 -18.76
CA GLU A 241 -29.12 -12.08 -19.49
C GLU A 241 -27.87 -12.39 -18.65
N VAL A 242 -27.89 -13.53 -17.97
CA VAL A 242 -26.72 -14.06 -17.28
C VAL A 242 -25.71 -14.55 -18.33
N LYS A 243 -24.55 -13.91 -18.37
CA LYS A 243 -23.41 -14.37 -19.16
C LYS A 243 -22.82 -15.60 -18.46
N TYR A 244 -22.39 -16.60 -19.23
CA TYR A 244 -21.78 -17.82 -18.71
C TYR A 244 -20.38 -18.02 -19.29
N ALA A 245 -19.49 -18.64 -18.52
CA ALA A 245 -18.15 -18.95 -18.96
C ALA A 245 -18.13 -20.01 -20.08
N ASP A 246 -17.23 -19.83 -21.05
CA ASP A 246 -16.94 -20.82 -22.08
C ASP A 246 -15.77 -21.74 -21.68
N LYS A 247 -15.51 -22.79 -22.46
CA LYS A 247 -14.46 -23.77 -22.12
C LYS A 247 -13.03 -23.18 -22.14
N PRO A 248 -12.65 -22.30 -23.10
CA PRO A 248 -11.41 -21.51 -23.03
C PRO A 248 -11.27 -20.69 -21.75
N PHE A 249 -12.30 -19.94 -21.33
CA PHE A 249 -12.29 -19.19 -20.08
C PHE A 249 -12.12 -20.12 -18.87
N LEU A 250 -12.88 -21.22 -18.82
CA LEU A 250 -12.79 -22.18 -17.70
C LEU A 250 -11.41 -22.84 -17.61
N ALA A 251 -10.71 -23.04 -18.73
CA ALA A 251 -9.32 -23.50 -18.73
C ALA A 251 -8.36 -22.45 -18.13
N LYS A 252 -8.52 -21.16 -18.47
CA LYS A 252 -7.77 -20.07 -17.81
C LYS A 252 -8.06 -20.02 -16.31
N GLN A 253 -9.33 -19.97 -15.95
CA GLN A 253 -9.81 -19.87 -14.58
C GLN A 253 -9.31 -21.04 -13.73
N LYS A 254 -9.33 -22.27 -14.26
CA LYS A 254 -8.72 -23.45 -13.62
C LYS A 254 -7.24 -23.24 -13.34
N ALA A 255 -6.44 -22.85 -14.34
CA ALA A 255 -4.99 -22.66 -14.18
C ALA A 255 -4.66 -21.58 -13.13
N MET A 256 -5.44 -20.49 -13.07
CA MET A 256 -5.30 -19.48 -12.02
C MET A 256 -5.64 -20.04 -10.63
N LEU A 257 -6.67 -20.88 -10.51
CA LEU A 257 -7.02 -21.52 -9.24
C LEU A 257 -6.06 -22.65 -8.82
N GLU A 258 -5.25 -23.16 -9.75
CA GLU A 258 -4.17 -24.13 -9.44
C GLU A 258 -2.91 -23.43 -8.91
N ILE A 259 -2.48 -22.33 -9.54
CA ILE A 259 -1.22 -21.65 -9.20
C ILE A 259 -1.20 -20.90 -7.85
N PHE A 260 -2.37 -20.67 -7.24
CA PHE A 260 -2.52 -20.04 -5.92
C PHE A 260 -2.70 -21.04 -4.75
N GLN A 261 -2.55 -22.34 -4.99
CA GLN A 261 -2.57 -23.36 -3.93
C GLN A 261 -1.20 -23.43 -3.24
N HIS A 262 -1.20 -23.33 -1.91
CA HIS A 262 -0.02 -23.45 -1.04
C HIS A 262 1.21 -22.67 -1.56
N VAL A 263 1.02 -21.39 -1.90
CA VAL A 263 2.05 -20.58 -2.58
C VAL A 263 3.39 -20.50 -1.85
N HIS A 264 3.37 -20.56 -0.51
CA HIS A 264 4.55 -20.54 0.36
C HIS A 264 5.26 -21.90 0.50
N GLN A 265 4.78 -22.93 -0.18
CA GLN A 265 5.44 -24.22 -0.33
C GLN A 265 5.96 -24.35 -1.78
N PRO A 266 7.05 -25.12 -2.04
CA PRO A 266 7.39 -25.57 -3.39
C PRO A 266 6.18 -26.19 -4.11
N GLU A 267 6.06 -25.93 -5.41
CA GLU A 267 4.86 -26.25 -6.20
C GLU A 267 4.47 -27.74 -6.12
N LEU A 268 3.18 -28.00 -5.91
CA LEU A 268 2.63 -29.34 -5.64
C LEU A 268 2.20 -30.07 -6.91
N HIS A 269 1.80 -29.32 -7.93
CA HIS A 269 1.27 -29.88 -9.17
C HIS A 269 2.41 -30.41 -10.06
N THR A 270 2.65 -31.72 -10.01
CA THR A 270 3.74 -32.40 -10.76
C THR A 270 3.75 -32.07 -12.25
N HIS A 271 2.59 -31.89 -12.89
CA HIS A 271 2.53 -31.50 -14.31
C HIS A 271 3.14 -30.12 -14.61
N LEU A 272 3.10 -29.19 -13.66
CA LEU A 272 3.75 -27.88 -13.77
C LEU A 272 5.28 -27.99 -13.69
N TRP A 273 5.81 -29.05 -13.05
CA TRP A 273 7.26 -29.26 -12.96
C TRP A 273 7.86 -29.61 -14.33
N ASP A 274 7.13 -30.31 -15.19
CA ASP A 274 7.61 -30.72 -16.50
C ASP A 274 7.42 -29.62 -17.55
N GLU A 275 6.30 -28.89 -17.50
CA GLU A 275 6.10 -27.63 -18.24
C GLU A 275 7.26 -26.65 -17.94
N GLN A 276 7.56 -26.45 -16.65
CA GLN A 276 8.66 -25.61 -16.17
C GLN A 276 10.03 -26.03 -16.75
N LYS A 277 10.40 -27.31 -16.63
CA LYS A 277 11.70 -27.80 -17.13
C LYS A 277 11.87 -27.62 -18.64
N SER A 278 10.77 -27.53 -19.39
CA SER A 278 10.77 -27.32 -20.84
C SER A 278 10.92 -25.87 -21.28
N PHE A 279 10.81 -24.91 -20.35
CA PHE A 279 10.70 -23.47 -20.67
C PHE A 279 11.97 -22.68 -20.31
N ASP A 280 12.56 -22.02 -21.31
CA ASP A 280 13.65 -21.05 -21.13
C ASP A 280 13.18 -19.63 -21.52
N LEU A 281 12.91 -18.82 -20.49
CA LEU A 281 12.54 -17.41 -20.62
C LEU A 281 13.52 -16.60 -21.50
N SER A 282 14.80 -16.98 -21.56
CA SER A 282 15.83 -16.23 -22.29
C SER A 282 15.78 -16.39 -23.81
N THR A 283 15.22 -17.51 -24.31
CA THR A 283 14.93 -17.72 -25.74
C THR A 283 13.54 -17.21 -26.13
N TYR A 284 12.62 -17.12 -25.18
CA TYR A 284 11.19 -16.82 -25.41
C TYR A 284 10.87 -15.34 -25.71
N LYS A 285 11.87 -14.49 -25.97
CA LYS A 285 11.72 -13.02 -26.12
C LYS A 285 10.69 -12.57 -27.16
N GLU A 286 10.55 -13.31 -28.25
CA GLU A 286 9.64 -12.95 -29.34
C GLU A 286 8.15 -13.09 -28.97
N HIS A 287 7.83 -13.73 -27.84
CA HIS A 287 6.47 -13.90 -27.33
C HIS A 287 5.97 -12.72 -26.47
N PHE A 288 6.79 -11.67 -26.32
CA PHE A 288 6.44 -10.45 -25.60
C PHE A 288 6.23 -9.28 -26.57
N THR A 289 5.27 -8.41 -26.30
CA THR A 289 4.97 -7.20 -27.08
C THR A 289 6.07 -6.14 -26.96
N LYS A 290 6.80 -6.12 -25.84
CA LYS A 290 8.05 -5.37 -25.62
C LYS A 290 9.19 -6.36 -25.28
N PRO A 291 9.94 -6.91 -26.25
CA PRO A 291 10.98 -7.91 -25.98
C PRO A 291 12.06 -7.49 -24.97
N GLN A 292 12.25 -6.18 -24.77
CA GLN A 292 13.21 -5.60 -23.81
C GLN A 292 12.92 -5.97 -22.35
N VAL A 293 11.65 -6.21 -21.98
CA VAL A 293 11.31 -6.49 -20.57
C VAL A 293 11.84 -7.84 -20.08
N VAL A 294 12.08 -8.76 -21.03
CA VAL A 294 12.76 -10.03 -20.75
C VAL A 294 14.22 -9.80 -20.39
N GLU A 295 14.89 -8.85 -21.05
CA GLU A 295 16.29 -8.50 -20.76
C GLU A 295 16.42 -7.69 -19.46
N GLU A 296 15.46 -6.81 -19.18
CA GLU A 296 15.32 -6.10 -17.90
C GLU A 296 15.14 -7.07 -16.73
N PHE A 297 14.20 -8.02 -16.82
CA PHE A 297 13.99 -9.01 -15.78
C PHE A 297 15.20 -9.96 -15.63
N LEU A 298 15.74 -10.48 -16.73
CA LEU A 298 16.92 -11.36 -16.69
C LEU A 298 18.18 -10.67 -16.17
N ARG A 299 18.26 -9.33 -16.20
CA ARG A 299 19.29 -8.57 -15.49
C ARG A 299 19.15 -8.74 -13.99
N PHE A 300 17.97 -8.46 -13.41
CA PHE A 300 17.72 -8.67 -11.98
C PHE A 300 17.94 -10.14 -11.58
N TYR A 301 17.41 -11.08 -12.35
CA TYR A 301 17.58 -12.53 -12.11
C TYR A 301 19.05 -12.98 -12.06
N LYS A 302 19.94 -12.35 -12.85
CA LYS A 302 21.39 -12.66 -12.87
C LYS A 302 22.18 -11.98 -11.76
N TYR A 303 21.76 -10.82 -11.27
CA TYR A 303 22.45 -10.10 -10.19
C TYR A 303 21.98 -10.53 -8.79
N GLY A 304 20.73 -10.96 -8.65
CA GLY A 304 20.13 -11.44 -7.40
C GLY A 304 18.71 -10.93 -7.23
N MET A 305 17.77 -11.86 -7.06
CA MET A 305 16.39 -11.57 -6.66
C MET A 305 16.24 -11.70 -5.13
N LEU A 306 15.19 -11.11 -4.57
CA LEU A 306 14.66 -11.50 -3.26
C LEU A 306 14.51 -13.03 -3.20
N PRO A 307 15.16 -13.74 -2.24
CA PRO A 307 15.04 -15.19 -2.11
C PRO A 307 13.61 -15.67 -1.86
N MET A 308 13.37 -16.97 -2.08
CA MET A 308 12.21 -17.67 -1.52
C MET A 308 12.26 -17.60 0.03
N GLU A 309 11.11 -17.84 0.69
CA GLU A 309 10.94 -17.80 2.15
C GLU A 309 11.15 -16.42 2.83
N GLU A 310 11.58 -15.39 2.09
CA GLU A 310 11.82 -14.03 2.60
C GLU A 310 10.63 -13.05 2.45
N ILE A 311 10.59 -12.02 3.30
CA ILE A 311 9.41 -11.14 3.42
C ILE A 311 9.38 -10.07 2.31
N PHE A 312 8.61 -10.34 1.25
CA PHE A 312 8.28 -9.33 0.25
C PHE A 312 7.56 -8.11 0.84
N SER A 313 7.90 -6.91 0.34
CA SER A 313 7.30 -5.64 0.73
C SER A 313 7.37 -4.62 -0.40
N LEU A 314 6.26 -3.92 -0.67
CA LEU A 314 6.16 -2.88 -1.72
C LEU A 314 6.76 -1.54 -1.32
N TYR A 315 7.06 -1.34 -0.03
CA TYR A 315 7.71 -0.13 0.50
C TYR A 315 9.24 -0.25 0.44
N ASN A 316 9.78 -1.48 0.42
CA ASN A 316 11.17 -1.74 0.05
C ASN A 316 11.37 -1.47 -1.46
N GLU A 317 12.39 -0.69 -1.80
CA GLU A 317 12.63 -0.20 -3.15
C GLU A 317 13.10 -1.31 -4.11
N HIS A 318 14.05 -2.14 -3.67
CA HIS A 318 14.60 -3.26 -4.46
C HIS A 318 13.54 -4.34 -4.71
N HIS A 319 12.74 -4.65 -3.68
CA HIS A 319 11.60 -5.56 -3.79
C HIS A 319 10.58 -5.05 -4.82
N ARG A 320 10.26 -3.75 -4.77
CA ARG A 320 9.34 -3.09 -5.70
C ARG A 320 9.87 -3.09 -7.14
N GLU A 321 11.14 -2.75 -7.36
CA GLU A 321 11.75 -2.79 -8.72
C GLU A 321 11.68 -4.19 -9.34
N GLN A 322 12.02 -5.22 -8.56
CA GLN A 322 11.95 -6.62 -9.01
C GLN A 322 10.50 -7.08 -9.28
N ALA A 323 9.54 -6.65 -8.46
CA ALA A 323 8.12 -6.90 -8.67
C ALA A 323 7.59 -6.22 -9.94
N VAL A 324 8.04 -5.00 -10.24
CA VAL A 324 7.68 -4.26 -11.46
C VAL A 324 8.25 -4.94 -12.70
N ALA A 325 9.50 -5.39 -12.68
CA ALA A 325 10.09 -6.16 -13.77
C ALA A 325 9.34 -7.50 -14.01
N LEU A 326 8.91 -8.18 -12.95
CA LEU A 326 8.08 -9.39 -13.06
C LEU A 326 6.68 -9.09 -13.62
N PHE A 327 6.04 -8.01 -13.14
CA PHE A 327 4.77 -7.54 -13.69
C PHE A 327 4.89 -7.18 -15.18
N HIS A 328 5.99 -6.55 -15.62
CA HIS A 328 6.24 -6.27 -17.03
C HIS A 328 6.24 -7.53 -17.89
N LEU A 329 6.88 -8.63 -17.44
CA LEU A 329 6.80 -9.91 -18.17
C LEU A 329 5.34 -10.34 -18.37
N PHE A 330 4.57 -10.42 -17.28
CA PHE A 330 3.18 -10.88 -17.33
C PHE A 330 2.28 -9.94 -18.13
N TYR A 331 2.44 -8.62 -18.00
CA TYR A 331 1.62 -7.64 -18.70
C TYR A 331 1.90 -7.64 -20.22
N TYR A 332 3.18 -7.70 -20.62
CA TYR A 332 3.56 -7.59 -22.04
C TYR A 332 3.56 -8.93 -22.81
N ALA A 333 3.34 -10.08 -22.16
CA ALA A 333 3.15 -11.37 -22.85
C ALA A 333 2.01 -11.30 -23.89
N LYS A 334 2.25 -11.71 -25.13
CA LYS A 334 1.34 -11.47 -26.27
C LYS A 334 -0.02 -12.15 -26.15
N ASP A 335 -0.06 -13.31 -25.50
CA ASP A 335 -1.21 -14.22 -25.46
C ASP A 335 -1.23 -15.04 -24.15
N TRP A 336 -2.23 -15.91 -24.02
CA TRP A 336 -2.40 -16.78 -22.86
C TRP A 336 -1.28 -17.80 -22.69
N ASP A 337 -0.78 -18.42 -23.77
CA ASP A 337 0.28 -19.44 -23.70
C ASP A 337 1.57 -18.83 -23.14
N SER A 338 1.89 -17.64 -23.64
CA SER A 338 3.05 -16.84 -23.22
C SER A 338 2.93 -16.36 -21.78
N PHE A 339 1.73 -15.92 -21.37
CA PHE A 339 1.46 -15.56 -19.97
C PHE A 339 1.57 -16.78 -19.04
N TYR A 340 0.90 -17.88 -19.40
CA TYR A 340 0.83 -19.10 -18.59
C TYR A 340 2.20 -19.71 -18.36
N LYS A 341 3.02 -19.90 -19.41
CA LYS A 341 4.37 -20.43 -19.29
C LYS A 341 5.29 -19.55 -18.45
N THR A 342 5.18 -18.22 -18.60
CA THR A 342 5.96 -17.29 -17.78
C THR A 342 5.50 -17.27 -16.32
N MET A 343 4.19 -17.41 -16.06
CA MET A 343 3.61 -17.53 -14.71
C MET A 343 4.04 -18.83 -14.02
N VAL A 344 3.94 -19.97 -14.72
CA VAL A 344 4.45 -21.26 -14.26
C VAL A 344 5.96 -21.19 -14.03
N TRP A 345 6.72 -20.50 -14.90
CA TRP A 345 8.17 -20.34 -14.71
C TRP A 345 8.52 -19.54 -13.46
N ALA A 346 7.79 -18.45 -13.20
CA ALA A 346 8.03 -17.58 -12.05
C ALA A 346 7.70 -18.27 -10.71
N ARG A 347 6.67 -19.13 -10.68
CA ARG A 347 6.21 -19.87 -9.48
C ARG A 347 7.29 -20.70 -8.77
N PHE A 348 8.34 -21.13 -9.47
CA PHE A 348 9.49 -21.86 -8.90
C PHE A 348 10.76 -21.01 -8.76
N HIS A 349 10.84 -19.83 -9.39
CA HIS A 349 12.10 -19.05 -9.52
C HIS A 349 12.07 -17.67 -8.86
N VAL A 350 10.92 -17.20 -8.39
CA VAL A 350 10.78 -15.88 -7.76
C VAL A 350 9.97 -15.97 -6.47
N ASN A 351 10.40 -15.22 -5.45
CA ASN A 351 9.76 -15.09 -4.15
C ASN A 351 8.22 -15.12 -4.21
N GLU A 352 7.61 -15.86 -3.30
CA GLU A 352 6.20 -16.22 -3.29
C GLU A 352 5.30 -15.00 -3.04
N GLY A 353 5.79 -14.04 -2.24
CA GLY A 353 5.16 -12.73 -2.03
C GLY A 353 5.16 -11.86 -3.29
N MET A 354 6.30 -11.80 -3.98
CA MET A 354 6.48 -11.03 -5.21
C MET A 354 5.69 -11.63 -6.38
N PHE A 355 5.69 -12.96 -6.50
CA PHE A 355 4.99 -13.72 -7.53
C PHE A 355 3.48 -13.42 -7.51
N VAL A 356 2.81 -13.67 -6.37
CA VAL A 356 1.37 -13.43 -6.24
C VAL A 356 1.02 -11.98 -6.53
N TYR A 357 1.76 -11.01 -5.99
CA TYR A 357 1.49 -9.60 -6.25
C TYR A 357 1.56 -9.25 -7.74
N ALA A 358 2.64 -9.65 -8.42
CA ALA A 358 2.83 -9.36 -9.83
C ALA A 358 1.78 -10.06 -10.72
N VAL A 359 1.39 -11.30 -10.40
CA VAL A 359 0.29 -12.01 -11.08
C VAL A 359 -1.05 -11.32 -10.83
N THR A 360 -1.36 -10.91 -9.59
CA THR A 360 -2.62 -10.22 -9.25
C THR A 360 -2.75 -8.92 -10.06
N VAL A 361 -1.75 -8.05 -10.04
CA VAL A 361 -1.78 -6.80 -10.81
C VAL A 361 -1.83 -7.08 -12.32
N ALA A 362 -1.11 -8.09 -12.82
CA ALA A 362 -1.19 -8.46 -14.23
C ALA A 362 -2.59 -8.95 -14.64
N VAL A 363 -3.27 -9.74 -13.81
CA VAL A 363 -4.65 -10.20 -14.09
C VAL A 363 -5.64 -9.04 -14.10
N LEU A 364 -5.55 -8.10 -13.14
CA LEU A 364 -6.47 -6.96 -13.05
C LEU A 364 -6.32 -6.00 -14.25
N HIS A 365 -5.10 -5.79 -14.76
CA HIS A 365 -4.81 -4.82 -15.82
C HIS A 365 -4.79 -5.41 -17.25
N ARG A 366 -4.81 -6.75 -17.42
CA ARG A 366 -4.81 -7.39 -18.75
C ARG A 366 -6.22 -7.56 -19.33
N LYS A 367 -6.42 -7.07 -20.56
CA LYS A 367 -7.70 -7.15 -21.27
C LYS A 367 -8.18 -8.59 -21.55
N ASP A 368 -7.27 -9.53 -21.78
CA ASP A 368 -7.61 -10.93 -22.03
C ASP A 368 -7.89 -11.74 -20.76
N MET A 369 -7.81 -11.11 -19.58
CA MET A 369 -8.08 -11.70 -18.26
C MET A 369 -9.36 -11.13 -17.61
N GLN A 370 -10.12 -10.28 -18.30
CA GLN A 370 -11.38 -9.73 -17.77
C GLN A 370 -12.36 -10.86 -17.42
N GLY A 371 -12.96 -10.77 -16.23
CA GLY A 371 -13.83 -11.79 -15.64
C GLY A 371 -13.13 -12.87 -14.81
N ILE A 372 -11.80 -13.03 -14.90
CA ILE A 372 -11.07 -14.03 -14.11
C ILE A 372 -11.20 -13.71 -12.61
N VAL A 373 -11.69 -14.70 -11.84
CA VAL A 373 -11.93 -14.58 -10.41
C VAL A 373 -10.73 -15.13 -9.65
N LEU A 374 -9.95 -14.24 -9.03
CA LEU A 374 -8.87 -14.66 -8.13
C LEU A 374 -9.44 -15.08 -6.75
N PRO A 375 -8.81 -16.06 -6.05
CA PRO A 375 -9.12 -16.35 -4.66
C PRO A 375 -8.97 -15.09 -3.78
N ALA A 376 -9.67 -15.05 -2.65
CA ALA A 376 -9.60 -13.89 -1.78
C ALA A 376 -8.20 -13.76 -1.13
N PRO A 377 -7.69 -12.54 -0.88
CA PRO A 377 -6.36 -12.34 -0.29
C PRO A 377 -6.21 -13.01 1.08
N TYR A 378 -7.30 -13.14 1.84
CA TYR A 378 -7.34 -13.84 3.13
C TYR A 378 -7.29 -15.38 3.03
N GLU A 379 -7.48 -15.95 1.83
CA GLU A 379 -7.35 -17.38 1.55
C GLU A 379 -6.01 -17.70 0.86
N ILE A 380 -5.41 -16.74 0.14
CA ILE A 380 -4.03 -16.84 -0.35
C ILE A 380 -3.02 -16.63 0.80
N TYR A 381 -3.25 -15.60 1.63
CA TYR A 381 -2.39 -15.23 2.75
C TYR A 381 -3.12 -15.20 4.12
N PRO A 382 -3.60 -16.34 4.65
CA PRO A 382 -4.25 -16.36 5.96
C PRO A 382 -3.42 -15.71 7.09
N TYR A 383 -2.10 -15.78 7.00
CA TYR A 383 -1.11 -15.17 7.91
C TYR A 383 -1.30 -13.66 8.15
N TYR A 384 -1.84 -12.91 7.18
CA TYR A 384 -2.09 -11.47 7.31
C TYR A 384 -3.48 -11.15 7.87
N PHE A 385 -4.42 -12.10 7.79
CA PHE A 385 -5.83 -11.85 8.10
C PHE A 385 -6.30 -12.54 9.39
N PHE A 386 -5.63 -13.61 9.81
CA PHE A 386 -5.97 -14.41 10.99
C PHE A 386 -4.84 -14.41 12.02
N ASN A 387 -5.20 -14.17 13.28
CA ASN A 387 -4.27 -14.14 14.41
C ASN A 387 -3.53 -15.48 14.55
N ASP A 388 -2.25 -15.46 14.97
CA ASP A 388 -1.40 -16.67 15.03
C ASP A 388 -2.03 -17.81 15.84
N VAL A 389 -2.81 -17.52 16.89
CA VAL A 389 -3.55 -18.54 17.65
C VAL A 389 -4.45 -19.42 16.76
N VAL A 390 -4.96 -18.89 15.65
CA VAL A 390 -5.72 -19.61 14.62
C VAL A 390 -4.77 -20.43 13.74
N ILE A 391 -3.73 -19.81 13.18
CA ILE A 391 -2.73 -20.43 12.29
C ILE A 391 -2.01 -21.60 12.99
N SER A 392 -1.46 -21.33 14.17
CA SER A 392 -0.81 -22.32 15.04
C SER A 392 -1.76 -23.42 15.52
N LYS A 393 -3.08 -23.23 15.47
CA LYS A 393 -4.08 -24.29 15.75
C LYS A 393 -4.44 -25.10 14.49
N ALA A 394 -4.52 -24.46 13.33
CA ALA A 394 -4.60 -25.11 12.01
C ALA A 394 -3.44 -26.08 11.80
N GLN A 395 -2.21 -25.61 12.00
CA GLN A 395 -0.98 -26.41 11.92
C GLN A 395 -1.03 -27.62 12.89
N ARG A 396 -1.47 -27.40 14.15
CA ARG A 396 -1.65 -28.48 15.13
C ARG A 396 -2.66 -29.55 14.70
N TYR A 397 -3.78 -29.19 14.07
CA TYR A 397 -4.75 -30.19 13.58
C TYR A 397 -4.17 -31.05 12.44
N LYS A 398 -3.42 -30.45 11.51
CA LYS A 398 -2.73 -31.19 10.45
C LYS A 398 -1.65 -32.11 11.02
N MET A 399 -0.80 -31.61 11.93
CA MET A 399 0.23 -32.43 12.61
C MET A 399 -0.35 -33.62 13.41
N GLN A 400 -1.58 -33.49 13.92
CA GLN A 400 -2.27 -34.55 14.66
C GLN A 400 -3.06 -35.52 13.76
N GLY A 401 -3.01 -35.37 12.42
CA GLY A 401 -3.81 -36.18 11.50
C GLY A 401 -5.31 -36.09 11.78
N PHE A 402 -5.80 -34.90 12.15
CA PHE A 402 -7.21 -34.64 12.46
C PHE A 402 -7.80 -35.59 13.52
N TYR A 403 -6.99 -35.98 14.52
CA TYR A 403 -7.36 -36.91 15.58
C TYR A 403 -8.71 -36.57 16.25
N ARG A 404 -9.61 -37.58 16.31
CA ARG A 404 -11.01 -37.51 16.78
C ARG A 404 -11.98 -36.64 15.97
N MET A 405 -11.55 -36.04 14.86
CA MET A 405 -12.46 -35.36 13.95
C MET A 405 -13.27 -36.36 13.13
N LYS A 406 -14.49 -35.97 12.75
CA LYS A 406 -15.31 -36.72 11.79
C LYS A 406 -15.13 -36.11 10.41
N LYS A 407 -15.13 -36.96 9.39
CA LYS A 407 -15.23 -36.53 8.00
C LYS A 407 -16.67 -36.11 7.67
N ALA A 408 -16.83 -35.10 6.84
CA ALA A 408 -18.05 -34.80 6.10
C ALA A 408 -17.76 -35.10 4.63
N ASP A 409 -18.62 -35.88 3.96
CA ASP A 409 -18.47 -36.26 2.55
C ASP A 409 -17.06 -36.76 2.15
N GLY A 410 -16.43 -37.53 3.05
CA GLY A 410 -15.08 -38.08 2.87
C GLY A 410 -13.93 -37.15 3.29
N VAL A 411 -14.18 -35.87 3.54
CA VAL A 411 -13.18 -34.82 3.81
C VAL A 411 -13.14 -34.45 5.30
N TYR A 412 -11.96 -34.23 5.88
CA TYR A 412 -11.82 -33.66 7.22
C TYR A 412 -12.02 -32.13 7.22
N SER A 413 -13.19 -31.66 7.68
CA SER A 413 -13.48 -30.21 7.78
C SER A 413 -13.27 -29.68 9.21
N ALA A 414 -12.37 -28.73 9.40
CA ALA A 414 -12.07 -28.11 10.69
C ALA A 414 -12.47 -26.63 10.77
N TYR A 415 -13.41 -26.30 11.64
CA TYR A 415 -13.82 -24.91 11.90
C TYR A 415 -13.07 -24.36 13.11
N ILE A 416 -12.28 -23.31 12.90
CA ILE A 416 -11.41 -22.71 13.92
C ILE A 416 -11.94 -21.32 14.27
N PRO A 417 -12.51 -21.12 15.47
CA PRO A 417 -12.95 -19.80 15.91
C PRO A 417 -11.79 -18.80 15.96
N SER A 418 -11.97 -17.66 15.29
CA SER A 418 -11.05 -16.55 15.20
C SER A 418 -11.65 -15.33 15.90
N ASN A 419 -11.13 -15.03 17.09
CA ASN A 419 -11.45 -13.80 17.80
C ASN A 419 -10.58 -12.65 17.26
N TYR A 420 -11.16 -11.46 17.22
CA TYR A 420 -10.44 -10.20 16.98
C TYR A 420 -9.32 -9.94 18.01
N THR A 421 -8.38 -9.05 17.69
CA THR A 421 -7.32 -8.67 18.64
C THR A 421 -7.90 -8.07 19.93
N GLY A 422 -7.13 -8.16 21.01
CA GLY A 422 -7.55 -7.70 22.33
C GLY A 422 -8.31 -8.71 23.18
N TYR A 423 -8.69 -9.87 22.63
CA TYR A 423 -9.24 -10.99 23.44
C TYR A 423 -8.28 -11.47 24.55
N TYR A 424 -6.97 -11.35 24.34
CA TYR A 424 -5.94 -11.72 25.32
C TYR A 424 -5.44 -10.56 26.20
N VAL A 425 -5.47 -9.32 25.70
CA VAL A 425 -4.91 -8.14 26.38
C VAL A 425 -5.72 -6.90 26.04
N HIS A 426 -6.28 -6.22 27.05
CA HIS A 426 -6.88 -4.90 26.88
C HIS A 426 -5.78 -3.85 26.73
N SER A 427 -5.48 -3.42 25.50
CA SER A 427 -4.41 -2.46 25.23
C SER A 427 -4.91 -1.02 25.29
N ASN A 428 -5.99 -0.69 24.56
CA ASN A 428 -6.56 0.65 24.50
C ASN A 428 -8.03 0.60 23.98
N PRO A 429 -8.80 1.70 24.07
CA PRO A 429 -10.22 1.70 23.74
C PRO A 429 -10.57 1.33 22.28
N GLU A 430 -9.62 1.46 21.34
CA GLU A 430 -9.85 1.22 19.92
C GLU A 430 -10.19 -0.25 19.60
N GLN A 431 -9.83 -1.17 20.49
CA GLN A 431 -10.25 -2.58 20.43
C GLN A 431 -11.78 -2.76 20.39
N ARG A 432 -12.58 -1.75 20.80
CA ARG A 432 -14.04 -1.78 20.63
C ARG A 432 -14.47 -1.77 19.16
N VAL A 433 -13.66 -1.23 18.25
CA VAL A 433 -13.91 -1.16 16.79
C VAL A 433 -13.02 -2.09 15.97
N SER A 434 -12.28 -3.01 16.63
CA SER A 434 -11.52 -4.07 15.95
C SER A 434 -12.36 -4.89 14.97
N TYR A 435 -13.67 -5.08 15.23
CA TYR A 435 -14.55 -5.80 14.29
C TYR A 435 -14.69 -5.14 12.91
N PHE A 436 -14.39 -3.84 12.81
CA PHE A 436 -14.34 -3.09 11.56
C PHE A 436 -12.90 -3.06 11.02
N MET A 437 -11.95 -2.64 11.85
CA MET A 437 -10.52 -2.49 11.46
C MET A 437 -9.89 -3.80 10.98
N GLU A 438 -10.27 -4.93 11.58
CA GLU A 438 -9.76 -6.26 11.25
C GLU A 438 -10.67 -7.05 10.29
N ASP A 439 -11.76 -6.46 9.77
CA ASP A 439 -12.63 -7.15 8.81
C ASP A 439 -11.85 -7.55 7.55
N ILE A 440 -11.94 -8.84 7.20
CA ILE A 440 -11.15 -9.42 6.11
C ILE A 440 -11.58 -8.91 4.73
N GLY A 441 -12.84 -8.51 4.57
CA GLY A 441 -13.36 -7.85 3.38
C GLY A 441 -12.83 -6.41 3.28
N LEU A 442 -12.84 -5.65 4.38
CA LEU A 442 -12.32 -4.28 4.39
C LEU A 442 -10.82 -4.23 4.05
N ASN A 443 -10.03 -5.09 4.69
CA ASN A 443 -8.58 -5.17 4.41
C ASN A 443 -8.29 -5.71 3.00
N SER A 444 -9.10 -6.65 2.49
CA SER A 444 -8.99 -7.10 1.08
C SER A 444 -9.35 -6.01 0.09
N TYR A 445 -10.36 -5.18 0.38
CA TYR A 445 -10.72 -4.04 -0.44
C TYR A 445 -9.57 -3.00 -0.51
N TYR A 446 -8.88 -2.76 0.61
CA TYR A 446 -7.70 -1.87 0.61
C TYR A 446 -6.53 -2.44 -0.20
N TYR A 447 -6.27 -3.75 -0.09
CA TYR A 447 -5.33 -4.45 -0.97
C TYR A 447 -5.71 -4.31 -2.45
N TYR A 448 -6.96 -4.57 -2.81
CA TYR A 448 -7.42 -4.45 -4.21
C TYR A 448 -7.39 -3.02 -4.73
N PHE A 449 -7.74 -2.02 -3.92
CA PHE A 449 -7.61 -0.60 -4.30
C PHE A 449 -6.16 -0.22 -4.70
N HIS A 450 -5.15 -0.73 -3.97
CA HIS A 450 -3.74 -0.53 -4.31
C HIS A 450 -3.20 -1.50 -5.39
N ALA A 451 -3.99 -2.49 -5.82
CA ALA A 451 -3.72 -3.34 -6.98
C ALA A 451 -4.37 -2.78 -8.27
N ASP A 452 -5.52 -2.12 -8.14
CA ASP A 452 -6.18 -1.33 -9.21
C ASP A 452 -5.37 -0.08 -9.55
N TYR A 453 -4.79 0.61 -8.55
CA TYR A 453 -4.01 1.85 -8.77
C TYR A 453 -2.58 1.82 -8.18
N PRO A 454 -1.71 0.84 -8.53
CA PRO A 454 -0.41 0.66 -7.89
C PRO A 454 0.48 1.90 -7.96
N THR A 455 1.03 2.35 -6.84
CA THR A 455 1.72 3.65 -6.74
C THR A 455 2.90 3.81 -7.73
N TRP A 456 3.53 2.72 -8.14
CA TRP A 456 4.61 2.70 -9.14
C TRP A 456 4.14 2.68 -10.60
N MET A 457 2.86 2.41 -10.88
CA MET A 457 2.31 2.27 -12.23
C MET A 457 1.98 3.66 -12.82
N GLY A 458 2.64 4.06 -13.91
CA GLY A 458 2.45 5.37 -14.54
C GLY A 458 1.16 5.47 -15.34
N GLY A 459 0.25 6.38 -14.97
CA GLY A 459 -1.11 6.44 -15.50
C GLY A 459 -1.18 6.64 -17.01
N LYS A 460 -0.23 7.35 -17.63
CA LYS A 460 -0.24 7.60 -19.09
C LYS A 460 -0.23 6.32 -19.95
N GLU A 461 0.48 5.28 -19.53
CA GLU A 461 0.58 4.02 -20.30
C GLU A 461 -0.63 3.10 -20.02
N TYR A 462 -1.05 3.01 -18.76
CA TYR A 462 -2.11 2.09 -18.31
C TYR A 462 -3.52 2.71 -18.29
N GLY A 463 -3.64 4.00 -18.63
CA GLY A 463 -4.90 4.75 -18.71
C GLY A 463 -5.37 5.41 -17.41
N LEU A 464 -4.70 5.16 -16.27
CA LEU A 464 -5.17 5.55 -14.92
C LEU A 464 -5.41 7.05 -14.73
N TYR A 465 -4.75 7.93 -15.51
CA TYR A 465 -5.00 9.38 -15.45
C TYR A 465 -6.45 9.76 -15.80
N LYS A 466 -7.14 8.92 -16.58
CA LYS A 466 -8.55 9.11 -16.94
C LYS A 466 -9.51 8.86 -15.77
N ASP A 467 -9.06 8.12 -14.76
CA ASP A 467 -9.84 7.75 -13.59
C ASP A 467 -9.76 8.81 -12.47
N ARG A 468 -9.22 10.02 -12.76
CA ARG A 468 -9.01 11.12 -11.79
C ARG A 468 -8.32 10.60 -10.53
N ARG A 469 -7.19 9.93 -10.76
CA ARG A 469 -6.48 9.07 -9.80
C ARG A 469 -6.17 9.78 -8.48
N GLY A 470 -5.62 10.98 -8.54
CA GLY A 470 -5.26 11.78 -7.37
C GLY A 470 -6.50 12.22 -6.59
N GLU A 471 -7.54 12.68 -7.27
CA GLU A 471 -8.81 13.03 -6.65
C GLU A 471 -9.48 11.81 -6.00
N PHE A 472 -9.49 10.68 -6.70
CA PHE A 472 -10.09 9.42 -6.24
C PHE A 472 -9.34 8.84 -5.03
N TYR A 473 -8.00 8.92 -4.99
CA TYR A 473 -7.20 8.52 -3.83
C TYR A 473 -7.54 9.34 -2.58
N LEU A 474 -7.64 10.68 -2.70
CA LEU A 474 -8.01 11.55 -1.58
C LEU A 474 -9.47 11.32 -1.14
N TYR A 475 -10.39 11.14 -2.09
CA TYR A 475 -11.78 10.82 -1.77
C TYR A 475 -11.91 9.47 -1.05
N GLN A 476 -11.27 8.41 -1.55
CA GLN A 476 -11.37 7.08 -0.98
C GLN A 476 -10.86 7.02 0.47
N HIS A 477 -9.80 7.77 0.80
CA HIS A 477 -9.33 7.88 2.18
C HIS A 477 -10.25 8.76 3.05
N GLN A 478 -10.84 9.83 2.54
CA GLN A 478 -11.89 10.56 3.27
C GLN A 478 -13.11 9.66 3.56
N GLN A 479 -13.53 8.83 2.61
CA GLN A 479 -14.63 7.88 2.79
C GLN A 479 -14.30 6.81 3.84
N PHE A 480 -13.06 6.29 3.88
CA PHE A 480 -12.62 5.39 4.96
C PHE A 480 -12.67 6.07 6.34
N LEU A 481 -12.23 7.33 6.46
CA LEU A 481 -12.26 8.07 7.72
C LEU A 481 -13.68 8.37 8.19
N ALA A 482 -14.56 8.81 7.29
CA ALA A 482 -15.97 9.00 7.58
C ALA A 482 -16.60 7.69 8.09
N ARG A 483 -16.44 6.60 7.33
CA ARG A 483 -17.01 5.29 7.67
C ARG A 483 -16.50 4.73 9.00
N TYR A 484 -15.21 4.88 9.28
CA TYR A 484 -14.60 4.52 10.56
C TYR A 484 -15.12 5.41 11.70
N TYR A 485 -15.26 6.72 11.49
CA TYR A 485 -15.78 7.63 12.50
C TYR A 485 -17.23 7.30 12.92
N LEU A 486 -18.07 6.81 11.99
CA LEU A 486 -19.39 6.31 12.35
C LEU A 486 -19.31 5.13 13.35
N GLU A 487 -18.38 4.18 13.19
CA GLU A 487 -18.18 3.10 14.19
C GLU A 487 -17.62 3.62 15.52
N ARG A 488 -16.77 4.66 15.50
CA ARG A 488 -16.27 5.27 16.75
C ARG A 488 -17.43 5.83 17.57
N LEU A 489 -18.36 6.54 16.95
CA LEU A 489 -19.57 7.03 17.60
C LEU A 489 -20.47 5.87 18.07
N SER A 490 -20.58 4.79 17.29
CA SER A 490 -21.33 3.58 17.68
C SER A 490 -20.81 2.86 18.92
N ASN A 491 -19.52 3.02 19.25
CA ASN A 491 -18.89 2.37 20.40
C ASN A 491 -18.36 3.37 21.44
N ASP A 492 -18.86 4.61 21.40
CA ASP A 492 -18.59 5.68 22.37
C ASP A 492 -17.08 6.00 22.50
N LEU A 493 -16.40 6.12 21.36
CA LEU A 493 -14.98 6.45 21.20
C LEU A 493 -14.72 7.89 20.69
N GLY A 494 -15.76 8.64 20.35
CA GLY A 494 -15.64 10.04 19.92
C GLY A 494 -14.87 10.27 18.62
N THR A 495 -14.36 11.48 18.42
CA THR A 495 -13.58 11.89 17.24
C THR A 495 -12.30 11.06 17.07
N ILE A 496 -11.81 10.95 15.83
CA ILE A 496 -10.50 10.32 15.54
C ILE A 496 -9.40 11.15 16.26
N PRO A 497 -8.53 10.53 17.09
CA PRO A 497 -7.45 11.26 17.76
C PRO A 497 -6.44 11.85 16.77
N THR A 498 -5.86 12.99 17.14
CA THR A 498 -4.65 13.55 16.51
C THR A 498 -3.42 13.15 17.31
N PHE A 499 -2.25 13.21 16.66
CA PHE A 499 -0.94 12.98 17.28
C PHE A 499 0.06 14.04 16.80
N SER A 500 1.18 14.14 17.51
CA SER A 500 2.36 14.94 17.14
C SER A 500 3.53 14.01 16.84
N TRP A 501 4.38 14.37 15.87
CA TRP A 501 5.62 13.65 15.58
C TRP A 501 6.63 13.73 16.73
N TYR A 502 6.53 14.76 17.57
CA TYR A 502 7.45 15.07 18.67
C TYR A 502 6.94 14.63 20.06
N GLU A 503 5.78 13.97 20.13
CA GLU A 503 5.18 13.51 21.39
C GLU A 503 4.97 11.99 21.39
N PRO A 504 4.84 11.34 22.56
CA PRO A 504 4.57 9.90 22.63
C PRO A 504 3.24 9.51 21.97
N ILE A 505 3.27 8.51 21.08
CA ILE A 505 2.07 8.02 20.38
C ILE A 505 1.21 7.24 21.37
N VAL A 506 0.16 7.88 21.90
CA VAL A 506 -0.75 7.32 22.92
C VAL A 506 -1.33 5.96 22.51
N THR A 507 -1.69 5.80 21.23
CA THR A 507 -2.36 4.59 20.72
C THR A 507 -1.35 3.55 20.21
N GLY A 508 -1.02 2.60 21.07
CA GLY A 508 -0.30 1.38 20.66
C GLY A 508 -1.16 0.43 19.82
N TYR A 509 -0.53 -0.57 19.23
CA TYR A 509 -1.20 -1.68 18.55
C TYR A 509 -0.35 -2.95 18.65
N ASN A 510 -0.99 -4.07 19.01
CA ASN A 510 -0.38 -5.40 18.99
C ASN A 510 -1.21 -6.29 18.04
N PRO A 511 -0.67 -6.67 16.86
CA PRO A 511 -1.45 -7.32 15.82
C PRO A 511 -1.77 -8.79 16.10
N TYR A 512 -0.97 -9.49 16.92
CA TYR A 512 -1.01 -10.96 17.04
C TYR A 512 -0.87 -11.72 15.69
N LEU A 513 -0.31 -11.06 14.67
CA LEU A 513 -0.01 -11.63 13.36
C LEU A 513 1.48 -12.04 13.26
N ARG A 514 1.78 -12.96 12.35
CA ARG A 514 3.13 -13.33 11.96
C ARG A 514 3.21 -13.52 10.45
N TYR A 515 4.40 -13.35 9.88
CA TYR A 515 4.71 -13.75 8.52
C TYR A 515 4.73 -15.29 8.38
N TYR A 516 4.61 -15.79 7.15
CA TYR A 516 4.56 -17.22 6.85
C TYR A 516 5.78 -17.99 7.35
N ASN A 517 6.97 -17.40 7.23
CA ASN A 517 8.24 -17.91 7.77
C ASN A 517 8.36 -17.84 9.32
N GLY A 518 7.29 -17.43 10.01
CA GLY A 518 7.19 -17.44 11.48
C GLY A 518 7.60 -16.15 12.18
N VAL A 519 8.21 -15.17 11.48
CA VAL A 519 8.61 -13.89 12.07
C VAL A 519 7.36 -13.10 12.53
N PRO A 520 7.26 -12.66 13.79
CA PRO A 520 6.12 -11.86 14.25
C PRO A 520 6.09 -10.48 13.60
N PHE A 521 4.90 -9.92 13.38
CA PHE A 521 4.80 -8.50 13.01
C PHE A 521 5.29 -7.60 14.16
N PRO A 522 5.96 -6.47 13.86
CA PRO A 522 6.25 -5.43 14.85
C PRO A 522 4.99 -4.97 15.60
N SER A 523 5.14 -4.74 16.90
CA SER A 523 4.10 -4.22 17.79
C SER A 523 4.52 -2.87 18.37
N ARG A 524 3.56 -1.95 18.51
CA ARG A 524 3.78 -0.63 19.09
C ARG A 524 3.10 -0.56 20.46
N GLU A 525 3.85 -0.23 21.50
CA GLU A 525 3.27 -0.02 22.83
C GLU A 525 2.47 1.29 22.91
N ASN A 526 1.59 1.43 23.91
CA ASN A 526 0.94 2.72 24.18
C ASN A 526 1.98 3.72 24.69
N TYR A 527 1.86 4.99 24.29
CA TYR A 527 2.84 6.04 24.60
C TYR A 527 4.25 5.73 24.05
N HIS A 528 4.34 5.00 22.93
CA HIS A 528 5.61 4.73 22.26
C HIS A 528 6.27 6.05 21.79
N THR A 529 7.54 6.23 22.11
CA THR A 529 8.29 7.48 21.91
C THR A 529 9.39 7.28 20.87
N GLY A 530 9.05 7.40 19.58
CA GLY A 530 10.00 7.18 18.48
C GLY A 530 10.98 8.34 18.21
N TYR A 531 10.71 9.55 18.73
CA TYR A 531 11.46 10.75 18.31
C TYR A 531 12.93 10.74 18.73
N THR A 532 13.27 10.10 19.84
CA THR A 532 14.65 10.01 20.36
C THR A 532 15.54 9.10 19.54
N GLU A 533 14.95 8.17 18.77
CA GLU A 533 15.67 7.18 17.98
C GLU A 533 15.66 7.53 16.48
N LYS A 534 14.57 8.13 15.99
CA LYS A 534 14.32 8.41 14.56
C LYS A 534 14.15 9.92 14.27
N HIS A 535 14.96 10.78 14.88
CA HIS A 535 14.85 12.24 14.73
C HIS A 535 14.92 12.70 13.26
N ASP A 536 15.93 12.25 12.51
CA ASP A 536 16.14 12.58 11.09
C ASP A 536 14.92 12.22 10.21
N VAL A 537 14.19 11.15 10.58
CA VAL A 537 12.98 10.69 9.89
C VAL A 537 11.80 11.65 10.14
N ILE A 538 11.73 12.26 11.34
CA ILE A 538 10.73 13.30 11.66
C ILE A 538 11.07 14.60 10.93
N GLU A 539 12.34 14.98 10.83
CA GLU A 539 12.75 16.13 10.01
C GLU A 539 12.33 15.93 8.55
N GLU A 540 12.61 14.76 7.96
CA GLU A 540 12.17 14.41 6.60
C GLU A 540 10.64 14.50 6.43
N ILE A 541 9.86 13.88 7.34
CA ILE A 541 8.39 13.91 7.32
C ILE A 541 7.88 15.36 7.40
N THR A 542 8.35 16.13 8.38
CA THR A 542 7.86 17.50 8.61
C THR A 542 8.24 18.44 7.48
N ASP A 543 9.38 18.24 6.81
CA ASP A 543 9.75 19.04 5.65
C ASP A 543 8.93 18.69 4.40
N TYR A 544 8.51 17.43 4.22
CA TYR A 544 7.54 17.07 3.17
C TYR A 544 6.14 17.66 3.46
N GLU A 545 5.64 17.52 4.70
CA GLU A 545 4.36 18.14 5.10
C GLU A 545 4.38 19.66 4.91
N ARG A 546 5.50 20.31 5.26
CA ARG A 546 5.70 21.75 5.05
C ARG A 546 5.65 22.13 3.58
N ARG A 547 6.39 21.44 2.71
CA ARG A 547 6.41 21.70 1.25
C ARG A 547 5.02 21.48 0.62
N ILE A 548 4.25 20.50 1.09
CA ILE A 548 2.86 20.26 0.66
C ILE A 548 1.95 21.43 1.08
N MET A 549 2.02 21.87 2.34
CA MET A 549 1.23 23.01 2.83
C MET A 549 1.62 24.32 2.11
N GLU A 550 2.90 24.58 1.90
CA GLU A 550 3.39 25.74 1.13
C GLU A 550 2.82 25.75 -0.30
N ALA A 551 2.81 24.60 -0.99
CA ALA A 551 2.24 24.51 -2.35
C ALA A 551 0.73 24.79 -2.39
N ILE A 552 -0.02 24.34 -1.37
CA ILE A 552 -1.45 24.65 -1.23
C ILE A 552 -1.66 26.14 -0.95
N ASP A 553 -0.91 26.71 0.00
CA ASP A 553 -1.08 28.11 0.44
C ASP A 553 -0.67 29.14 -0.63
N TYR A 554 0.38 28.85 -1.41
CA TYR A 554 0.77 29.66 -2.57
C TYR A 554 -0.11 29.40 -3.80
N GLY A 555 -0.89 28.31 -3.80
CA GLY A 555 -1.77 27.94 -4.91
C GLY A 555 -1.04 27.35 -6.14
N PHE A 556 0.23 26.95 -6.02
CA PHE A 556 0.98 26.34 -7.11
C PHE A 556 1.99 25.28 -6.65
N ILE A 557 2.25 24.31 -7.53
CA ILE A 557 3.22 23.22 -7.35
C ILE A 557 4.45 23.49 -8.22
N ILE A 558 5.66 23.32 -7.67
CA ILE A 558 6.94 23.59 -8.35
C ILE A 558 7.40 22.35 -9.13
N LEU A 559 7.67 22.51 -10.43
CA LEU A 559 8.16 21.45 -11.32
C LEU A 559 9.70 21.31 -11.27
N PRO A 560 10.27 20.16 -11.73
CA PRO A 560 11.71 19.90 -11.63
C PRO A 560 12.62 20.87 -12.41
N ASP A 561 12.05 21.62 -13.36
CA ASP A 561 12.72 22.65 -14.17
C ASP A 561 12.61 24.07 -13.56
N GLY A 562 11.92 24.21 -12.42
CA GLY A 562 11.65 25.50 -11.77
C GLY A 562 10.41 26.24 -12.29
N THR A 563 9.66 25.68 -13.23
CA THR A 563 8.34 26.19 -13.60
C THR A 563 7.27 25.76 -12.59
N TYR A 564 6.02 26.20 -12.75
CA TYR A 564 4.95 25.93 -11.78
C TYR A 564 3.61 25.56 -12.42
N VAL A 565 2.87 24.66 -11.75
CA VAL A 565 1.50 24.28 -12.07
C VAL A 565 0.55 25.01 -11.12
N ASN A 566 -0.38 25.80 -11.66
CA ASN A 566 -1.43 26.43 -10.86
C ASN A 566 -2.43 25.36 -10.36
N ILE A 567 -2.72 25.35 -9.07
CA ILE A 567 -3.74 24.49 -8.45
C ILE A 567 -4.93 25.26 -7.87
N THR A 568 -5.05 26.58 -8.02
CA THR A 568 -6.23 27.36 -7.56
C THR A 568 -7.52 27.10 -8.37
N THR A 569 -7.59 26.00 -9.12
CA THR A 569 -8.74 25.56 -9.93
C THR A 569 -9.23 24.22 -9.39
N PRO A 570 -10.52 23.85 -9.50
CA PRO A 570 -11.02 22.59 -8.94
C PRO A 570 -10.23 21.34 -9.39
N THR A 571 -9.71 21.35 -10.61
CA THR A 571 -8.83 20.33 -11.21
C THR A 571 -7.43 20.21 -10.58
N GLY A 572 -6.97 21.17 -9.78
CA GLY A 572 -5.69 21.13 -9.07
C GLY A 572 -5.57 19.96 -8.08
N VAL A 573 -6.72 19.44 -7.65
CA VAL A 573 -6.86 18.27 -6.75
C VAL A 573 -6.18 17.02 -7.30
N GLU A 574 -6.14 16.84 -8.63
CA GLU A 574 -5.52 15.69 -9.26
C GLU A 574 -4.00 15.71 -9.07
N TYR A 575 -3.37 16.86 -9.32
CA TYR A 575 -1.95 17.06 -9.04
C TYR A 575 -1.66 16.93 -7.54
N LEU A 576 -2.49 17.49 -6.67
CA LEU A 576 -2.30 17.42 -5.22
C LEU A 576 -2.42 15.97 -4.70
N GLY A 577 -3.39 15.20 -5.17
CA GLY A 577 -3.57 13.80 -4.77
C GLY A 577 -2.43 12.89 -5.26
N ASN A 578 -1.99 13.06 -6.51
CA ASN A 578 -0.84 12.31 -7.04
C ASN A 578 0.46 12.67 -6.30
N LEU A 579 0.64 13.94 -5.92
CA LEU A 579 1.75 14.43 -5.11
C LEU A 579 1.74 13.86 -3.69
N ILE A 580 0.59 13.89 -3.00
CA ILE A 580 0.42 13.35 -1.64
C ILE A 580 0.58 11.82 -1.59
N GLN A 581 0.02 11.07 -2.56
CA GLN A 581 0.27 9.62 -2.69
C GLN A 581 1.72 9.33 -3.12
N SER A 582 2.40 10.33 -3.70
CA SER A 582 3.75 10.23 -4.25
C SER A 582 3.86 9.11 -5.31
N ASN A 583 2.82 8.98 -6.13
CA ASN A 583 2.69 7.94 -7.16
C ASN A 583 3.49 8.28 -8.44
N ALA A 584 3.47 7.40 -9.44
CA ALA A 584 4.22 7.58 -10.69
C ALA A 584 3.71 8.72 -11.60
N ASP A 585 2.55 9.31 -11.30
CA ASP A 585 2.02 10.52 -11.94
C ASP A 585 2.32 11.79 -11.10
N SER A 586 3.01 11.64 -9.97
CA SER A 586 3.45 12.74 -9.10
C SER A 586 4.48 13.63 -9.79
N VAL A 587 4.26 14.94 -9.71
CA VAL A 587 5.21 15.94 -10.19
C VAL A 587 6.26 16.26 -9.11
N ASN A 588 7.53 16.23 -9.52
CA ASN A 588 8.67 16.62 -8.67
C ASN A 588 8.80 15.84 -7.34
N THR A 589 8.73 14.51 -7.41
CA THR A 589 8.97 13.59 -6.27
C THR A 589 10.28 13.86 -5.53
N ARG A 590 11.32 14.36 -6.21
CA ARG A 590 12.59 14.79 -5.59
C ARG A 590 12.40 15.90 -4.54
N PHE A 591 11.42 16.79 -4.73
CA PHE A 591 11.15 17.90 -3.83
C PHE A 591 10.02 17.58 -2.84
N TYR A 592 8.94 16.95 -3.28
CA TYR A 592 7.78 16.66 -2.43
C TYR A 592 7.85 15.32 -1.67
N GLY A 593 8.79 14.44 -2.05
CA GLY A 593 9.14 13.25 -1.27
C GLY A 593 8.20 12.05 -1.44
N TYR A 594 8.20 11.21 -0.40
CA TYR A 594 7.39 10.00 -0.27
C TYR A 594 6.72 9.94 1.12
N LEU A 595 5.95 10.99 1.47
CA LEU A 595 5.41 11.21 2.82
C LEU A 595 4.73 9.96 3.41
N GLU A 596 3.85 9.30 2.67
CA GLU A 596 3.14 8.09 3.14
C GLU A 596 4.10 6.95 3.51
N LYS A 597 5.17 6.71 2.72
CA LYS A 597 6.16 5.66 3.00
C LYS A 597 6.94 5.95 4.27
N VAL A 598 7.47 7.17 4.41
CA VAL A 598 8.34 7.55 5.54
C VAL A 598 7.52 7.62 6.83
N ALA A 599 6.31 8.18 6.78
CA ALA A 599 5.38 8.21 7.90
C ALA A 599 4.99 6.80 8.38
N LYS A 600 4.67 5.86 7.48
CA LYS A 600 4.31 4.49 7.86
C LYS A 600 5.47 3.73 8.51
N PHE A 601 6.71 3.91 8.02
CA PHE A 601 7.91 3.33 8.64
C PHE A 601 8.20 3.88 10.05
N PHE A 602 7.90 5.17 10.29
CA PHE A 602 8.01 5.76 11.63
C PHE A 602 6.90 5.24 12.56
N LEU A 603 5.63 5.41 12.16
CA LEU A 603 4.44 5.09 12.96
C LEU A 603 4.27 3.58 13.22
N GLY A 604 4.79 2.74 12.32
CA GLY A 604 4.71 1.29 12.41
C GLY A 604 5.60 0.66 13.49
N GLY A 605 6.52 1.42 14.10
CA GLY A 605 7.53 0.86 15.01
C GLY A 605 8.55 -0.04 14.30
N SER A 606 8.69 0.09 12.99
CA SER A 606 9.43 -0.83 12.12
C SER A 606 10.94 -0.81 12.40
N PHE A 607 11.57 -1.98 12.35
CA PHE A 607 13.02 -2.12 12.54
C PHE A 607 13.80 -1.54 11.35
N GLU A 608 15.04 -1.10 11.57
CA GLU A 608 15.94 -0.81 10.45
C GLU A 608 16.21 -2.09 9.63
N MET A 609 16.23 -1.95 8.30
CA MET A 609 16.52 -3.06 7.39
C MET A 609 17.97 -3.53 7.56
N PHE A 610 18.18 -4.83 7.76
CA PHE A 610 19.53 -5.37 7.95
C PHE A 610 20.34 -5.35 6.64
N ASN A 611 19.67 -5.58 5.51
CA ASN A 611 20.18 -5.36 4.16
C ASN A 611 19.00 -5.12 3.19
N GLU A 612 19.29 -4.98 1.90
CA GLU A 612 18.30 -4.73 0.84
C GLU A 612 17.20 -5.80 0.67
N PHE A 613 17.39 -7.02 1.18
CA PHE A 613 16.40 -8.11 1.12
C PHE A 613 15.73 -8.42 2.48
N LEU A 614 16.47 -8.24 3.58
CA LEU A 614 16.01 -8.57 4.93
C LEU A 614 15.32 -7.37 5.59
N ALA A 615 14.04 -7.20 5.25
CA ALA A 615 13.13 -6.22 5.83
C ALA A 615 12.00 -6.91 6.62
N VAL A 616 11.66 -6.38 7.80
CA VAL A 616 10.49 -6.81 8.60
C VAL A 616 9.50 -5.65 8.69
N PRO A 617 8.52 -5.55 7.78
CA PRO A 617 7.56 -4.45 7.75
C PRO A 617 6.62 -4.49 8.96
N SER A 618 6.15 -3.31 9.37
CA SER A 618 4.98 -3.17 10.23
C SER A 618 3.67 -3.52 9.50
N VAL A 619 2.58 -3.60 10.26
CA VAL A 619 1.23 -3.73 9.66
C VAL A 619 0.84 -2.56 8.76
N LEU A 620 1.40 -1.36 8.96
CA LEU A 620 1.10 -0.17 8.16
C LEU A 620 1.72 -0.22 6.75
N GLU A 621 2.82 -0.96 6.59
CA GLU A 621 3.58 -1.13 5.33
C GLU A 621 3.07 -2.31 4.47
N LYS A 622 1.86 -2.79 4.76
CA LYS A 622 1.20 -3.92 4.11
C LYS A 622 -0.26 -3.58 3.87
N TYR A 623 -0.71 -3.55 2.61
CA TYR A 623 -2.09 -3.18 2.28
C TYR A 623 -3.11 -4.19 2.81
N GLU A 624 -2.67 -5.42 3.04
CA GLU A 624 -3.39 -6.53 3.65
C GLU A 624 -3.69 -6.33 5.15
N THR A 625 -2.96 -5.43 5.83
CA THR A 625 -3.04 -5.22 7.28
C THR A 625 -3.13 -3.76 7.73
N ALA A 626 -2.91 -2.79 6.84
CA ALA A 626 -2.77 -1.39 7.22
C ALA A 626 -4.02 -0.83 7.94
N MET A 627 -5.22 -1.24 7.53
CA MET A 627 -6.46 -0.78 8.16
C MET A 627 -6.71 -1.37 9.56
N ARG A 628 -5.87 -2.30 10.03
CA ARG A 628 -6.00 -2.93 11.37
C ARG A 628 -5.47 -2.06 12.50
N ASP A 629 -4.49 -1.21 12.21
CA ASP A 629 -3.85 -0.35 13.20
C ASP A 629 -4.65 0.96 13.36
N PRO A 630 -5.11 1.34 14.58
CA PRO A 630 -5.80 2.60 14.80
C PRO A 630 -5.04 3.85 14.29
N VAL A 631 -3.70 3.82 14.30
CA VAL A 631 -2.86 4.94 13.85
C VAL A 631 -2.89 5.13 12.33
N PHE A 632 -3.33 4.13 11.55
CA PHE A 632 -3.69 4.32 10.13
C PHE A 632 -4.70 5.47 9.97
N TYR A 633 -5.79 5.42 10.74
CA TYR A 633 -6.86 6.41 10.67
C TYR A 633 -6.42 7.77 11.22
N GLN A 634 -5.56 7.80 12.24
CA GLN A 634 -4.99 9.04 12.77
C GLN A 634 -4.06 9.70 11.75
N PHE A 635 -3.21 8.92 11.06
CA PHE A 635 -2.35 9.40 9.99
C PHE A 635 -3.15 9.89 8.79
N PHE A 636 -4.09 9.09 8.27
CA PHE A 636 -4.90 9.53 7.13
C PHE A 636 -5.82 10.72 7.49
N LYS A 637 -6.25 10.89 8.74
CA LYS A 637 -6.94 12.11 9.18
C LYS A 637 -6.05 13.35 9.07
N ARG A 638 -4.75 13.23 9.34
CA ARG A 638 -3.75 14.29 9.11
C ARG A 638 -3.55 14.57 7.61
N VAL A 639 -3.39 13.53 6.79
CA VAL A 639 -3.23 13.65 5.33
C VAL A 639 -4.45 14.30 4.67
N ILE A 640 -5.67 13.89 5.05
CA ILE A 640 -6.93 14.47 4.56
C ILE A 640 -7.14 15.90 5.10
N GLY A 641 -6.42 16.31 6.14
CA GLY A 641 -6.27 17.72 6.52
C GLY A 641 -5.66 18.59 5.41
N PHE A 642 -4.71 18.09 4.62
CA PHE A 642 -4.19 18.79 3.45
C PHE A 642 -5.24 18.90 2.34
N TYR A 643 -6.02 17.84 2.13
CA TYR A 643 -7.13 17.85 1.16
C TYR A 643 -8.18 18.91 1.53
N TYR A 644 -8.65 18.96 2.78
CA TYR A 644 -9.62 19.97 3.20
C TYR A 644 -9.03 21.39 3.25
N ARG A 645 -7.75 21.56 3.59
CA ARG A 645 -7.04 22.86 3.48
C ARG A 645 -7.12 23.39 2.05
N TYR A 646 -6.87 22.53 1.06
CA TYR A 646 -7.02 22.84 -0.35
C TYR A 646 -8.49 23.12 -0.73
N LEU A 647 -9.44 22.26 -0.35
CA LEU A 647 -10.86 22.43 -0.69
C LEU A 647 -11.47 23.73 -0.15
N ASP A 648 -11.04 24.19 1.03
CA ASP A 648 -11.50 25.45 1.63
C ASP A 648 -10.83 26.70 1.01
N THR A 649 -9.86 26.55 0.09
CA THR A 649 -9.43 27.63 -0.83
C THR A 649 -10.39 27.82 -2.01
N LEU A 650 -11.12 26.78 -2.39
CA LEU A 650 -12.03 26.82 -3.54
C LEU A 650 -13.31 27.60 -3.20
N PRO A 651 -13.88 28.37 -4.15
CA PRO A 651 -15.11 29.09 -3.91
C PRO A 651 -16.28 28.13 -3.64
N SER A 652 -17.05 28.46 -2.60
CA SER A 652 -18.34 27.84 -2.28
C SER A 652 -19.26 27.79 -3.49
N TYR A 653 -19.97 26.68 -3.66
CA TYR A 653 -21.01 26.54 -4.68
C TYR A 653 -22.10 27.62 -4.49
N LYS A 654 -22.51 28.23 -5.59
CA LYS A 654 -23.62 29.20 -5.64
C LYS A 654 -24.97 28.48 -5.55
N TYR A 655 -26.03 29.22 -5.21
CA TYR A 655 -27.40 28.67 -5.20
C TYR A 655 -27.73 27.94 -6.52
N ASP A 656 -27.47 28.55 -7.67
CA ASP A 656 -27.74 27.97 -8.99
C ASP A 656 -26.82 26.80 -9.41
N GLU A 657 -25.76 26.52 -8.63
CA GLU A 657 -24.84 25.38 -8.82
C GLU A 657 -25.21 24.18 -7.93
N ILE A 658 -26.21 24.34 -7.03
CA ILE A 658 -26.71 23.34 -6.07
C ILE A 658 -28.20 23.04 -6.34
N ASN A 659 -28.96 24.09 -6.62
CA ASN A 659 -30.39 24.03 -6.92
C ASN A 659 -30.64 23.31 -8.24
N PHE A 660 -31.72 22.53 -8.32
CA PHE A 660 -32.21 21.94 -9.56
C PHE A 660 -33.55 22.57 -9.93
N PRO A 661 -33.57 23.61 -10.80
CA PRO A 661 -34.79 24.31 -11.18
C PRO A 661 -35.88 23.37 -11.71
N GLY A 662 -37.08 23.51 -11.16
CA GLY A 662 -38.24 22.69 -11.49
C GLY A 662 -38.19 21.26 -10.94
N VAL A 663 -37.26 20.92 -10.04
CA VAL A 663 -37.23 19.62 -9.33
C VAL A 663 -37.35 19.82 -7.82
N LYS A 664 -38.23 19.05 -7.18
CA LYS A 664 -38.43 19.07 -5.72
C LYS A 664 -38.53 17.66 -5.16
N LEU A 665 -37.70 17.34 -4.16
CA LEU A 665 -37.88 16.17 -3.32
C LEU A 665 -38.96 16.49 -2.27
N GLN A 666 -40.03 15.71 -2.21
CA GLN A 666 -41.17 15.97 -1.32
C GLN A 666 -41.12 15.16 -0.02
N THR A 667 -41.03 13.83 -0.13
CA THR A 667 -41.10 12.92 1.02
C THR A 667 -40.16 11.74 0.84
N ILE A 668 -39.75 11.16 1.96
CA ILE A 668 -38.87 9.99 2.04
C ILE A 668 -39.52 8.95 2.94
N GLU A 669 -39.70 7.75 2.40
CA GLU A 669 -40.05 6.54 3.14
C GLU A 669 -38.78 5.67 3.19
N MET A 670 -38.44 5.09 4.35
CA MET A 670 -37.27 4.21 4.48
C MET A 670 -37.56 3.06 5.45
N ASP A 671 -37.08 1.87 5.10
CA ASP A 671 -37.21 0.66 5.92
C ASP A 671 -36.42 0.75 7.23
N LYS A 672 -36.73 -0.13 8.18
CA LYS A 672 -36.06 -0.16 9.49
C LYS A 672 -34.63 -0.68 9.35
N LEU A 673 -33.66 0.21 9.57
CA LEU A 673 -32.24 -0.11 9.56
C LEU A 673 -31.85 -0.99 10.77
N VAL A 674 -31.37 -2.21 10.50
CA VAL A 674 -30.98 -3.19 11.53
C VAL A 674 -29.62 -3.80 11.17
N THR A 675 -28.70 -3.74 12.12
CA THR A 675 -27.40 -4.43 12.08
C THR A 675 -27.38 -5.62 13.04
N TYR A 676 -26.53 -6.60 12.76
CA TYR A 676 -26.27 -7.78 13.60
C TYR A 676 -24.85 -8.29 13.35
N PHE A 677 -24.46 -9.37 14.00
CA PHE A 677 -23.25 -10.15 13.66
C PHE A 677 -23.67 -11.53 13.18
N ASP A 678 -23.07 -12.02 12.10
CA ASP A 678 -23.16 -13.41 11.65
C ASP A 678 -21.77 -14.07 11.61
N ASN A 679 -21.75 -15.41 11.57
CA ASN A 679 -20.51 -16.16 11.44
C ASN A 679 -20.13 -16.30 9.96
N PHE A 680 -18.92 -15.89 9.61
CA PHE A 680 -18.33 -16.10 8.30
C PHE A 680 -17.17 -17.10 8.39
N ASP A 681 -17.09 -18.03 7.44
CA ASP A 681 -16.01 -18.99 7.29
C ASP A 681 -15.17 -18.62 6.06
N ALA A 682 -13.85 -18.51 6.22
CA ALA A 682 -12.90 -18.40 5.11
C ALA A 682 -11.99 -19.64 5.04
N ASP A 683 -11.60 -20.05 3.84
CA ASP A 683 -10.69 -21.17 3.64
C ASP A 683 -9.23 -20.77 3.98
N ILE A 684 -8.73 -21.25 5.11
CA ILE A 684 -7.36 -21.03 5.58
C ILE A 684 -6.44 -22.23 5.32
N THR A 685 -6.82 -23.13 4.40
CA THR A 685 -6.06 -24.36 4.12
C THR A 685 -4.64 -24.08 3.61
N ASN A 686 -4.43 -22.97 2.88
CA ASN A 686 -3.10 -22.47 2.49
C ASN A 686 -2.18 -22.09 3.67
N ALA A 687 -2.66 -22.08 4.92
CA ALA A 687 -1.87 -21.80 6.13
C ALA A 687 -1.10 -23.01 6.69
N VAL A 688 -1.19 -24.17 6.04
CA VAL A 688 -0.45 -25.38 6.41
C VAL A 688 0.20 -26.01 5.19
N ASP A 689 1.41 -26.55 5.37
CA ASP A 689 2.08 -27.33 4.32
C ASP A 689 1.37 -28.67 4.14
N VAL A 690 1.40 -29.21 2.94
CA VAL A 690 0.81 -30.51 2.56
C VAL A 690 1.86 -31.44 1.99
N GLU A 691 1.55 -32.72 1.85
CA GLU A 691 2.46 -33.66 1.19
C GLU A 691 2.33 -33.56 -0.34
N VAL A 692 3.40 -33.88 -1.07
CA VAL A 692 3.34 -34.00 -2.54
C VAL A 692 2.68 -35.33 -2.87
N PHE A 693 1.61 -35.32 -3.65
CA PHE A 693 0.82 -36.52 -3.91
C PHE A 693 1.58 -37.51 -4.81
N ASP A 694 1.85 -38.70 -4.29
CA ASP A 694 2.43 -39.83 -5.02
C ASP A 694 1.34 -40.84 -5.44
N GLU A 695 1.12 -40.98 -6.75
CA GLU A 695 0.11 -41.90 -7.32
C GLU A 695 0.43 -43.39 -7.13
N THR A 696 1.65 -43.74 -6.72
CA THR A 696 2.06 -45.13 -6.47
C THR A 696 1.78 -45.59 -5.04
N THR A 697 1.76 -44.67 -4.06
CA THR A 697 1.52 -44.99 -2.65
C THR A 697 0.18 -44.46 -2.11
N MET A 698 -0.47 -43.50 -2.78
CA MET A 698 -1.61 -42.76 -2.25
C MET A 698 -2.86 -42.92 -3.13
N LYS A 699 -4.05 -43.01 -2.50
CA LYS A 699 -5.33 -43.08 -3.22
C LYS A 699 -5.87 -41.67 -3.46
N ALA A 700 -6.35 -41.39 -4.68
CA ALA A 700 -6.89 -40.08 -5.01
C ALA A 700 -8.23 -39.85 -4.30
N GLY A 701 -8.23 -38.91 -3.35
CA GLY A 701 -9.43 -38.42 -2.67
C GLY A 701 -10.39 -37.66 -3.61
N GLU A 702 -11.50 -37.18 -3.05
CA GLU A 702 -12.48 -36.36 -3.77
C GLU A 702 -11.86 -35.02 -4.21
N MET A 703 -11.05 -34.41 -3.35
CA MET A 703 -10.43 -33.10 -3.61
C MET A 703 -9.39 -33.16 -4.71
N LYS A 704 -8.56 -34.22 -4.74
CA LYS A 704 -7.63 -34.43 -5.87
C LYS A 704 -8.35 -34.64 -7.21
N LYS A 705 -9.53 -35.28 -7.25
CA LYS A 705 -10.27 -35.49 -8.52
C LYS A 705 -10.63 -34.18 -9.22
N PHE A 706 -10.82 -33.09 -8.48
CA PHE A 706 -10.99 -31.74 -9.03
C PHE A 706 -9.75 -30.84 -8.89
N GLY A 707 -8.60 -31.40 -8.54
CA GLY A 707 -7.29 -30.73 -8.55
C GLY A 707 -6.92 -29.95 -7.28
N LYS A 708 -7.71 -30.02 -6.19
CA LYS A 708 -7.34 -29.35 -4.94
C LYS A 708 -6.40 -30.21 -4.10
N MET A 709 -5.18 -29.70 -3.89
CA MET A 709 -4.06 -30.40 -3.26
C MET A 709 -4.02 -30.20 -1.75
N ALA A 710 -5.10 -30.53 -1.03
CA ALA A 710 -5.14 -30.43 0.44
C ALA A 710 -5.43 -31.79 1.08
N HIS A 711 -4.35 -32.50 1.41
CA HIS A 711 -4.41 -33.88 1.91
C HIS A 711 -3.23 -34.21 2.84
N TYR A 712 -3.41 -35.22 3.69
CA TYR A 712 -2.38 -35.71 4.61
C TYR A 712 -2.58 -37.21 4.90
N GLN A 713 -1.51 -38.00 4.79
CA GLN A 713 -1.54 -39.46 4.79
C GLN A 713 -2.54 -40.05 3.77
N GLY A 714 -2.70 -39.36 2.63
CA GLY A 714 -3.66 -39.72 1.58
C GLY A 714 -5.13 -39.41 1.90
N GLU A 715 -5.42 -38.62 2.95
CA GLU A 715 -6.77 -38.24 3.37
C GLU A 715 -7.01 -36.73 3.16
N ASP A 716 -8.10 -36.38 2.48
CA ASP A 716 -8.48 -35.00 2.13
C ASP A 716 -8.89 -34.16 3.36
N PHE A 717 -8.56 -32.87 3.37
CA PHE A 717 -8.98 -31.94 4.44
C PHE A 717 -9.22 -30.49 3.97
N VAL A 718 -10.03 -29.74 4.75
CA VAL A 718 -10.21 -28.28 4.61
C VAL A 718 -10.20 -27.63 6.00
N LEU A 719 -9.51 -26.50 6.11
CA LEU A 719 -9.40 -25.70 7.32
C LEU A 719 -10.15 -24.38 7.15
N TYR A 720 -11.12 -24.09 8.01
CA TYR A 720 -11.92 -22.86 7.98
C TYR A 720 -11.59 -21.95 9.16
N GLY A 721 -11.26 -20.69 8.88
CA GLY A 721 -11.19 -19.63 9.87
C GLY A 721 -12.58 -19.01 10.08
N ARG A 722 -13.24 -19.33 11.20
CA ARG A 722 -14.59 -18.85 11.51
C ARG A 722 -14.55 -17.57 12.34
N MET A 723 -15.09 -16.47 11.85
CA MET A 723 -15.15 -15.19 12.57
C MET A 723 -16.55 -14.56 12.57
N PRO A 724 -16.97 -13.90 13.67
CA PRO A 724 -18.21 -13.13 13.71
C PRO A 724 -18.01 -11.76 13.04
N ARG A 725 -18.65 -11.50 11.90
CA ARG A 725 -18.51 -10.24 11.13
C ARG A 725 -19.79 -9.41 11.22
N LEU A 726 -19.66 -8.08 11.16
CA LEU A 726 -20.81 -7.17 11.14
C LEU A 726 -21.62 -7.41 9.85
N ASN A 727 -22.94 -7.34 9.93
CA ASN A 727 -23.84 -7.35 8.78
C ASN A 727 -25.10 -6.51 9.05
N HIS A 728 -25.93 -6.30 8.02
CA HIS A 728 -27.21 -5.61 8.11
C HIS A 728 -28.33 -6.33 7.35
N LEU A 729 -29.58 -6.12 7.78
CA LEU A 729 -30.72 -6.54 6.98
C LEU A 729 -30.83 -5.68 5.72
N PRO A 730 -31.19 -6.26 4.55
CA PRO A 730 -31.53 -5.48 3.36
C PRO A 730 -32.62 -4.46 3.67
N PHE A 731 -32.45 -3.24 3.19
CA PHE A 731 -33.38 -2.14 3.39
C PHE A 731 -33.61 -1.40 2.07
N SER A 732 -34.78 -0.78 1.94
CA SER A 732 -35.13 0.07 0.80
C SER A 732 -35.41 1.49 1.28
N PHE A 733 -35.24 2.45 0.39
CA PHE A 733 -35.85 3.78 0.52
C PHE A 733 -36.67 4.11 -0.71
N LYS A 734 -37.65 5.00 -0.54
CA LYS A 734 -38.52 5.52 -1.59
C LYS A 734 -38.56 7.05 -1.49
N LEU A 735 -38.16 7.70 -2.58
CA LEU A 735 -38.17 9.16 -2.73
C LEU A 735 -39.33 9.55 -3.64
N ASN A 736 -40.22 10.42 -3.15
CA ASN A 736 -41.23 11.03 -4.00
C ASN A 736 -40.70 12.38 -4.50
N VAL A 737 -40.44 12.49 -5.80
CA VAL A 737 -39.80 13.64 -6.46
C VAL A 737 -40.74 14.21 -7.52
N VAL A 738 -40.99 15.51 -7.47
CA VAL A 738 -41.73 16.22 -8.54
C VAL A 738 -40.75 16.86 -9.50
N SER A 739 -40.99 16.72 -10.80
CA SER A 739 -40.29 17.43 -11.88
C SER A 739 -41.29 18.18 -12.76
N GLU A 740 -41.03 19.44 -13.10
CA GLU A 740 -41.87 20.24 -13.99
C GLU A 740 -41.85 19.76 -15.46
N LYS A 741 -40.78 19.05 -15.85
CA LYS A 741 -40.53 18.55 -17.21
C LYS A 741 -39.83 17.18 -17.19
N PRO A 742 -39.88 16.39 -18.27
CA PRO A 742 -39.07 15.19 -18.38
C PRO A 742 -37.58 15.56 -18.50
N GLN A 743 -36.71 14.96 -17.70
CA GLN A 743 -35.26 15.25 -17.70
C GLN A 743 -34.44 14.17 -16.99
N LYS A 744 -33.18 14.00 -17.40
CA LYS A 744 -32.22 13.12 -16.72
C LYS A 744 -31.71 13.76 -15.43
N ALA A 745 -31.74 12.99 -14.35
CA ALA A 745 -31.26 13.39 -13.04
C ALA A 745 -30.37 12.29 -12.44
N VAL A 746 -29.58 12.64 -11.43
CA VAL A 746 -28.82 11.70 -10.61
C VAL A 746 -29.27 11.84 -9.16
N VAL A 747 -29.44 10.71 -8.48
CA VAL A 747 -29.69 10.65 -7.04
C VAL A 747 -28.38 10.35 -6.34
N LEU A 748 -28.03 11.23 -5.39
CA LEU A 748 -26.90 11.09 -4.48
C LEU A 748 -27.45 10.74 -3.10
N VAL A 749 -26.86 9.72 -2.46
CA VAL A 749 -27.21 9.29 -1.10
C VAL A 749 -25.96 9.22 -0.25
N PHE A 750 -25.98 9.84 0.92
CA PHE A 750 -24.92 9.78 1.94
C PHE A 750 -25.51 9.48 3.32
N ILE A 751 -24.68 8.96 4.23
CA ILE A 751 -24.94 8.82 5.67
C ILE A 751 -23.84 9.53 6.46
N GLY A 752 -24.25 10.31 7.47
CA GLY A 752 -23.36 11.01 8.38
C GLY A 752 -23.89 11.00 9.83
N PRO A 753 -23.10 11.50 10.80
CA PRO A 753 -23.55 11.59 12.18
C PRO A 753 -24.51 12.77 12.35
N LYS A 754 -25.59 12.59 13.12
CA LYS A 754 -26.47 13.72 13.48
C LYS A 754 -25.88 14.58 14.60
N TYR A 755 -25.26 13.91 15.56
CA TYR A 755 -24.72 14.53 16.77
C TYR A 755 -23.23 14.27 16.92
N ASP A 756 -22.52 15.19 17.57
CA ASP A 756 -21.14 14.99 18.01
C ASP A 756 -21.06 14.09 19.26
N GLN A 757 -19.84 13.86 19.75
CA GLN A 757 -19.56 13.06 20.94
C GLN A 757 -20.09 13.63 22.26
N PHE A 758 -20.58 14.88 22.27
CA PHE A 758 -21.15 15.57 23.42
C PHE A 758 -22.68 15.71 23.32
N GLY A 759 -23.29 15.32 22.19
CA GLY A 759 -24.72 15.43 21.92
C GLY A 759 -25.14 16.72 21.22
N ASN A 760 -24.20 17.56 20.76
CA ASN A 760 -24.52 18.74 19.96
C ASN A 760 -24.89 18.34 18.54
N VAL A 761 -25.87 19.02 17.92
CA VAL A 761 -26.16 18.83 16.49
C VAL A 761 -25.04 19.46 15.65
N TYR A 762 -24.55 18.73 14.64
CA TYR A 762 -23.56 19.28 13.71
C TYR A 762 -24.13 20.42 12.85
N SER A 763 -23.35 21.49 12.65
CA SER A 763 -23.59 22.42 11.53
C SER A 763 -23.19 21.78 10.21
N VAL A 764 -23.78 22.27 9.11
CA VAL A 764 -23.54 21.69 7.77
C VAL A 764 -22.06 21.74 7.41
N ASN A 765 -21.38 22.87 7.64
CA ASN A 765 -19.95 23.00 7.38
C ASN A 765 -19.05 22.10 8.25
N ALA A 766 -19.43 21.85 9.50
CA ALA A 766 -18.66 20.99 10.40
C ALA A 766 -18.84 19.50 10.09
N ASN A 767 -19.92 19.11 9.41
CA ASN A 767 -20.22 17.71 9.11
C ASN A 767 -19.72 17.20 7.76
N ARG A 768 -19.27 18.10 6.87
CA ARG A 768 -18.88 17.80 5.46
C ARG A 768 -17.97 16.58 5.33
N GLU A 769 -16.96 16.47 6.19
CA GLU A 769 -15.96 15.40 6.16
C GLU A 769 -16.44 14.07 6.77
N ASN A 770 -17.58 14.05 7.47
CA ASN A 770 -18.11 12.87 8.16
C ASN A 770 -19.18 12.13 7.37
N PHE A 771 -19.57 12.63 6.19
CA PHE A 771 -20.50 11.95 5.30
C PHE A 771 -19.78 10.85 4.49
N PHE A 772 -20.18 9.61 4.76
CA PHE A 772 -19.90 8.46 3.91
C PHE A 772 -20.99 8.40 2.83
N GLN A 773 -20.63 8.18 1.57
CA GLN A 773 -21.61 7.95 0.51
C GLN A 773 -22.35 6.63 0.76
N LEU A 774 -23.46 6.40 0.10
CA LEU A 774 -24.17 5.13 0.09
C LEU A 774 -24.61 4.74 -1.32
N ASP A 775 -25.05 5.69 -2.15
CA ASP A 775 -25.38 5.38 -3.53
C ASP A 775 -25.23 6.59 -4.46
N HIS A 776 -25.08 6.27 -5.74
CA HIS A 776 -24.95 7.21 -6.84
C HIS A 776 -25.65 6.55 -8.04
N PHE A 777 -26.79 7.07 -8.49
CA PHE A 777 -27.52 6.43 -9.59
C PHE A 777 -28.31 7.40 -10.47
N LEU A 778 -28.36 7.06 -11.77
CA LEU A 778 -29.07 7.81 -12.80
C LEU A 778 -30.56 7.48 -12.78
N VAL A 779 -31.42 8.50 -12.84
CA VAL A 779 -32.87 8.38 -12.98
C VAL A 779 -33.39 9.25 -14.12
N ASP A 780 -34.26 8.68 -14.96
CA ASP A 780 -35.00 9.42 -15.98
C ASP A 780 -36.32 9.92 -15.37
N LEU A 781 -36.39 11.21 -15.01
CA LEU A 781 -37.60 11.81 -14.43
C LEU A 781 -38.63 12.11 -15.52
N VAL A 782 -39.90 11.83 -15.25
CA VAL A 782 -41.06 12.33 -16.03
C VAL A 782 -41.63 13.61 -15.41
N ALA A 783 -42.42 14.35 -16.19
CA ALA A 783 -43.16 15.50 -15.66
C ALA A 783 -44.26 15.05 -14.68
N GLY A 784 -44.42 15.77 -13.57
CA GLY A 784 -45.29 15.39 -12.45
C GLY A 784 -44.54 14.63 -11.36
N GLU A 785 -45.24 13.73 -10.68
CA GLU A 785 -44.72 12.94 -9.55
C GLU A 785 -43.96 11.69 -10.02
N ASN A 786 -42.79 11.45 -9.42
CA ASN A 786 -41.92 10.31 -9.65
C ASN A 786 -41.70 9.60 -8.30
N ALA A 787 -42.06 8.32 -8.21
CA ALA A 787 -41.80 7.48 -7.04
C ALA A 787 -40.55 6.61 -7.29
N ILE A 788 -39.41 7.02 -6.75
CA ILE A 788 -38.11 6.36 -6.96
C ILE A 788 -37.85 5.44 -5.77
N THR A 789 -38.01 4.12 -5.96
CA THR A 789 -37.64 3.09 -4.98
C THR A 789 -36.27 2.52 -5.29
N ARG A 790 -35.43 2.32 -4.26
CA ARG A 790 -34.08 1.77 -4.39
C ARG A 790 -33.79 0.81 -3.22
N ASN A 791 -33.26 -0.39 -3.49
CA ASN A 791 -32.84 -1.31 -2.44
C ASN A 791 -31.32 -1.22 -2.21
N SER A 792 -30.90 -1.43 -0.96
CA SER A 792 -29.50 -1.56 -0.54
C SER A 792 -28.68 -2.56 -1.38
N GLN A 793 -29.31 -3.64 -1.87
CA GLN A 793 -28.64 -4.65 -2.70
C GLN A 793 -28.31 -4.17 -4.12
N ASP A 794 -28.92 -3.06 -4.57
CA ASP A 794 -28.69 -2.48 -5.90
C ASP A 794 -27.62 -1.36 -5.90
N PHE A 795 -27.06 -1.00 -4.73
CA PHE A 795 -26.21 0.18 -4.55
C PHE A 795 -24.88 0.06 -5.33
N SER A 796 -24.48 1.18 -5.95
CA SER A 796 -23.61 1.23 -7.14
C SER A 796 -22.13 0.81 -7.00
N TRP A 797 -21.70 0.39 -5.81
CA TRP A 797 -20.28 0.26 -5.44
C TRP A 797 -20.05 -0.69 -4.25
N PHE A 798 -21.10 -1.37 -3.79
CA PHE A 798 -21.01 -2.42 -2.77
C PHE A 798 -21.05 -3.81 -3.41
N VAL A 799 -20.30 -4.76 -2.83
CA VAL A 799 -20.22 -6.16 -3.30
C VAL A 799 -20.51 -7.16 -2.18
N LYS A 800 -20.92 -8.36 -2.56
CA LYS A 800 -21.07 -9.49 -1.65
C LYS A 800 -19.70 -9.95 -1.12
N ASP A 801 -19.71 -10.75 -0.06
CA ASP A 801 -18.53 -11.51 0.33
C ASP A 801 -18.13 -12.49 -0.78
N ARG A 802 -16.85 -12.88 -0.82
CA ARG A 802 -16.37 -13.84 -1.81
C ARG A 802 -16.84 -15.26 -1.51
N THR A 803 -17.23 -15.99 -2.55
CA THR A 803 -17.31 -17.45 -2.53
C THR A 803 -15.95 -18.03 -2.12
N THR A 804 -15.92 -19.00 -1.19
CA THR A 804 -14.65 -19.52 -0.65
C THR A 804 -13.82 -20.23 -1.72
N TYR A 805 -12.49 -20.22 -1.59
CA TYR A 805 -11.58 -20.86 -2.56
C TYR A 805 -11.92 -22.35 -2.80
N PHE A 806 -12.35 -23.08 -1.77
CA PHE A 806 -12.86 -24.46 -1.92
C PHE A 806 -14.10 -24.54 -2.83
N GLU A 807 -15.10 -23.70 -2.60
CA GLU A 807 -16.36 -23.71 -3.35
C GLU A 807 -16.19 -23.17 -4.78
N LEU A 808 -15.46 -22.06 -4.94
CA LEU A 808 -15.16 -21.44 -6.23
C LEU A 808 -14.48 -22.44 -7.17
N TYR A 809 -13.46 -23.16 -6.68
CA TYR A 809 -12.75 -24.14 -7.50
C TYR A 809 -13.60 -25.38 -7.80
N LYS A 810 -14.40 -25.84 -6.84
CA LYS A 810 -15.39 -26.92 -7.07
C LYS A 810 -16.40 -26.54 -8.16
N GLN A 811 -16.96 -25.32 -8.12
CA GLN A 811 -17.88 -24.81 -9.14
C GLN A 811 -17.23 -24.69 -10.53
N VAL A 812 -16.02 -24.13 -10.60
CA VAL A 812 -15.24 -24.01 -11.86
C VAL A 812 -14.97 -25.37 -12.48
N MET A 813 -14.61 -26.38 -11.67
CA MET A 813 -14.33 -27.73 -12.17
C MET A 813 -15.60 -28.49 -12.58
N GLN A 814 -16.71 -28.32 -11.87
CA GLN A 814 -18.03 -28.79 -12.33
C GLN A 814 -18.41 -28.16 -13.68
N ALA A 815 -18.15 -26.85 -13.87
CA ALA A 815 -18.41 -26.19 -15.15
C ALA A 815 -17.47 -26.65 -16.27
N TYR A 816 -16.18 -26.89 -15.97
CA TYR A 816 -15.20 -27.39 -16.94
C TYR A 816 -15.54 -28.80 -17.47
N ASN A 817 -16.15 -29.63 -16.61
CA ASN A 817 -16.67 -30.95 -16.94
C ASN A 817 -18.04 -30.90 -17.66
N GLY A 818 -18.82 -29.83 -17.45
CA GLY A 818 -20.14 -29.61 -18.06
C GLY A 818 -21.33 -29.83 -17.12
N ASP A 819 -21.08 -30.15 -15.85
CA ASP A 819 -22.10 -30.41 -14.82
C ASP A 819 -22.74 -29.12 -14.27
N PHE A 820 -22.07 -27.97 -14.42
CA PHE A 820 -22.51 -26.66 -13.95
C PHE A 820 -22.37 -25.59 -15.04
N LYS A 821 -23.07 -24.46 -14.89
CA LYS A 821 -22.90 -23.28 -15.75
C LYS A 821 -22.37 -22.13 -14.89
N PHE A 822 -21.06 -21.94 -14.89
CA PHE A 822 -20.41 -20.87 -14.13
C PHE A 822 -20.86 -19.50 -14.65
N PRO A 823 -21.55 -18.68 -13.84
CA PRO A 823 -21.97 -17.34 -14.24
C PRO A 823 -20.77 -16.39 -14.30
N LEU A 824 -20.87 -15.38 -15.14
CA LEU A 824 -19.92 -14.28 -15.23
C LEU A 824 -20.65 -12.99 -14.85
N ASP A 825 -20.41 -12.52 -13.62
CA ASP A 825 -20.99 -11.29 -13.09
C ASP A 825 -20.04 -10.55 -12.12
N MET A 826 -20.44 -9.35 -11.71
CA MET A 826 -19.65 -8.42 -10.88
C MET A 826 -20.10 -8.36 -9.41
N SER A 827 -20.96 -9.27 -8.95
CA SER A 827 -21.53 -9.19 -7.60
C SER A 827 -20.53 -9.52 -6.47
N GLU A 828 -19.38 -10.10 -6.82
CA GLU A 828 -18.20 -10.33 -5.96
C GLU A 828 -16.95 -9.53 -6.43
N ALA A 829 -17.12 -8.39 -7.12
CA ALA A 829 -15.99 -7.68 -7.74
C ALA A 829 -14.92 -7.17 -6.76
N HIS A 830 -13.66 -7.07 -7.22
CA HIS A 830 -12.51 -6.59 -6.42
C HIS A 830 -12.60 -5.10 -6.06
N CYS A 831 -13.18 -4.29 -6.93
CA CYS A 831 -13.21 -2.82 -6.79
C CYS A 831 -14.39 -2.28 -5.96
N GLY A 832 -15.18 -3.15 -5.32
CA GLY A 832 -16.35 -2.76 -4.52
C GLY A 832 -16.13 -2.89 -3.01
N PHE A 833 -16.77 -2.01 -2.24
CA PHE A 833 -16.72 -2.05 -0.78
C PHE A 833 -17.60 -3.19 -0.21
N PRO A 834 -17.26 -3.85 0.90
CA PRO A 834 -18.09 -4.94 1.44
C PRO A 834 -19.50 -4.49 1.83
N ALA A 835 -20.54 -5.04 1.19
CA ALA A 835 -21.94 -4.64 1.39
C ALA A 835 -22.38 -4.78 2.86
N ARG A 836 -21.96 -5.85 3.53
CA ARG A 836 -22.21 -6.07 4.97
C ARG A 836 -21.73 -4.94 5.89
N LEU A 837 -20.76 -4.14 5.45
CA LEU A 837 -20.23 -2.97 6.16
C LEU A 837 -20.86 -1.64 5.70
N MET A 838 -21.91 -1.64 4.88
CA MET A 838 -22.58 -0.40 4.41
C MET A 838 -23.04 0.50 5.57
N LEU A 839 -23.66 -0.09 6.59
CA LEU A 839 -24.15 0.62 7.77
C LEU A 839 -23.19 0.49 8.95
N PRO A 840 -22.97 1.55 9.76
CA PRO A 840 -22.28 1.44 11.04
C PRO A 840 -23.09 0.60 12.02
N LYS A 841 -22.42 -0.06 12.96
CA LYS A 841 -23.08 -0.85 14.02
C LYS A 841 -24.08 0.01 14.78
N GLY A 842 -25.33 -0.44 14.89
CA GLY A 842 -26.35 0.26 15.66
C GLY A 842 -26.18 0.12 17.19
N LYS A 843 -27.12 0.71 17.95
CA LYS A 843 -27.30 0.41 19.38
C LYS A 843 -28.63 -0.33 19.59
N LYS A 844 -28.79 -1.06 20.71
CA LYS A 844 -30.03 -1.84 20.98
C LYS A 844 -31.29 -0.96 21.03
N GLY A 845 -31.19 0.24 21.62
CA GLY A 845 -32.25 1.25 21.60
C GLY A 845 -32.38 2.03 20.28
N GLY A 846 -31.61 1.66 19.26
CA GLY A 846 -31.36 2.49 18.07
C GLY A 846 -30.27 3.54 18.32
N MET A 847 -29.62 3.99 17.25
CA MET A 847 -28.66 5.09 17.26
C MET A 847 -28.99 6.10 16.16
N PRO A 848 -29.02 7.42 16.46
CA PRO A 848 -29.35 8.46 15.49
C PRO A 848 -28.18 8.76 14.56
N PHE A 849 -28.38 8.47 13.27
CA PHE A 849 -27.59 8.98 12.16
C PHE A 849 -28.48 9.87 11.27
N GLN A 850 -27.87 10.52 10.29
CA GLN A 850 -28.61 11.35 9.33
C GLN A 850 -28.22 10.93 7.91
N PHE A 851 -29.22 10.59 7.11
CA PHE A 851 -29.07 10.39 5.68
C PHE A 851 -29.22 11.74 4.98
N PHE A 852 -28.43 11.97 3.94
CA PHE A 852 -28.57 13.12 3.05
C PHE A 852 -28.91 12.60 1.65
N PHE A 853 -30.04 13.06 1.12
CA PHE A 853 -30.52 12.74 -0.22
C PHE A 853 -30.52 14.01 -1.06
N MET A 854 -29.96 13.94 -2.26
CA MET A 854 -29.97 15.05 -3.21
C MET A 854 -30.26 14.55 -4.62
N VAL A 855 -31.14 15.25 -5.33
CA VAL A 855 -31.40 15.04 -6.76
C VAL A 855 -30.69 16.14 -7.53
N VAL A 856 -29.79 15.79 -8.44
CA VAL A 856 -28.97 16.73 -9.22
C VAL A 856 -29.24 16.55 -10.73
N PRO A 857 -29.07 17.57 -11.57
CA PRO A 857 -29.13 17.39 -13.02
C PRO A 857 -28.03 16.44 -13.50
N TYR A 858 -28.31 15.65 -14.53
CA TYR A 858 -27.31 14.76 -15.10
C TYR A 858 -26.22 15.52 -15.88
N HIS A 859 -24.99 15.49 -15.37
CA HIS A 859 -23.80 16.02 -16.05
C HIS A 859 -23.05 14.88 -16.74
N ALA A 860 -23.12 14.79 -18.08
CA ALA A 860 -22.45 13.70 -18.80
C ALA A 860 -20.93 13.65 -18.52
N PRO A 861 -20.34 12.45 -18.33
CA PRO A 861 -18.89 12.29 -18.22
C PRO A 861 -18.19 12.55 -19.57
N GLU A 862 -16.88 12.85 -19.54
CA GLU A 862 -16.07 13.08 -20.75
C GLU A 862 -15.97 11.82 -21.64
N VAL A 863 -15.92 10.65 -21.01
CA VAL A 863 -15.98 9.34 -21.67
C VAL A 863 -17.31 8.68 -21.32
N GLU A 864 -18.10 8.31 -22.33
CA GLU A 864 -19.40 7.67 -22.12
C GLU A 864 -19.26 6.36 -21.31
N ARG A 865 -20.14 6.16 -20.33
CA ARG A 865 -20.04 5.07 -19.36
C ARG A 865 -20.03 3.70 -20.04
N PHE A 866 -19.21 2.78 -19.53
CA PHE A 866 -18.96 1.44 -20.07
C PHE A 866 -18.20 1.38 -21.41
N THR A 867 -17.69 2.51 -21.93
CA THR A 867 -16.85 2.51 -23.14
C THR A 867 -15.51 1.80 -22.90
N GLY A 868 -15.18 0.82 -23.76
CA GLY A 868 -13.84 0.24 -23.86
C GLY A 868 -13.53 -0.94 -22.92
N TYR A 869 -14.50 -1.41 -22.14
CA TYR A 869 -14.43 -2.62 -21.32
C TYR A 869 -15.78 -3.34 -21.27
N ASP A 870 -15.80 -4.63 -20.93
CA ASP A 870 -17.06 -5.34 -20.71
C ASP A 870 -17.52 -5.17 -19.24
N TYR A 871 -18.57 -4.38 -19.05
CA TYR A 871 -19.12 -4.05 -17.73
C TYR A 871 -19.77 -5.24 -17.01
N THR A 872 -20.03 -6.35 -17.71
CA THR A 872 -20.52 -7.60 -17.07
C THR A 872 -19.42 -8.34 -16.32
N VAL A 873 -18.13 -8.03 -16.59
CA VAL A 873 -16.96 -8.79 -16.09
C VAL A 873 -15.74 -7.93 -15.72
N SER A 874 -15.83 -6.61 -15.75
CA SER A 874 -14.73 -5.71 -15.41
C SER A 874 -15.18 -4.41 -14.76
N CYS A 875 -14.36 -3.90 -13.82
CA CYS A 875 -14.57 -2.64 -13.12
C CYS A 875 -14.29 -1.39 -13.95
N GLY A 876 -13.67 -1.53 -15.13
CA GLY A 876 -13.32 -0.40 -15.99
C GLY A 876 -12.18 0.48 -15.48
N VAL A 877 -11.27 -0.05 -14.66
CA VAL A 877 -10.06 0.65 -14.20
C VAL A 877 -9.25 1.15 -15.41
N GLY A 878 -8.82 2.41 -15.37
CA GLY A 878 -8.04 3.07 -16.42
C GLY A 878 -8.83 3.41 -17.70
N SER A 879 -10.15 3.25 -17.70
CA SER A 879 -10.98 3.56 -18.87
C SER A 879 -11.41 5.03 -18.94
N GLY A 880 -11.57 5.71 -17.80
CA GLY A 880 -12.33 6.95 -17.65
C GLY A 880 -13.86 6.77 -17.70
N ALA A 881 -14.33 5.59 -18.13
CA ALA A 881 -15.73 5.30 -18.45
C ALA A 881 -16.48 4.57 -17.32
N ARG A 882 -15.94 4.56 -16.09
CA ARG A 882 -16.57 3.87 -14.94
C ARG A 882 -17.56 4.74 -14.17
N TYR A 883 -17.42 6.07 -14.22
CA TYR A 883 -18.23 7.03 -13.48
C TYR A 883 -19.60 7.27 -14.11
N ILE A 884 -20.53 7.80 -13.32
CA ILE A 884 -21.90 8.08 -13.75
C ILE A 884 -21.98 9.46 -14.39
N ASP A 885 -21.40 10.47 -13.75
CA ASP A 885 -21.40 11.86 -14.20
C ASP A 885 -19.99 12.49 -14.09
N SER A 886 -19.86 13.74 -14.54
CA SER A 886 -18.64 14.53 -14.47
C SER A 886 -18.48 15.35 -13.18
N LEU A 887 -19.25 15.07 -12.11
CA LEU A 887 -19.18 15.85 -10.88
C LEU A 887 -17.88 15.57 -10.07
N PRO A 888 -17.44 16.54 -9.24
CA PRO A 888 -16.38 16.33 -8.26
C PRO A 888 -16.70 15.18 -7.29
N PHE A 889 -15.70 14.39 -6.88
CA PHE A 889 -15.92 13.36 -5.88
C PHE A 889 -16.30 13.99 -4.53
N GLY A 890 -17.28 13.40 -3.86
CA GLY A 890 -17.86 13.96 -2.64
C GLY A 890 -18.69 15.23 -2.85
N TYR A 891 -19.06 15.60 -4.08
CA TYR A 891 -20.08 16.63 -4.30
C TYR A 891 -21.39 16.22 -3.58
N PRO A 892 -22.10 17.15 -2.90
CA PRO A 892 -21.83 18.59 -2.75
C PRO A 892 -20.94 18.97 -1.55
N PHE A 893 -20.54 18.02 -0.70
CA PHE A 893 -19.80 18.29 0.55
C PHE A 893 -18.31 18.63 0.35
N ASN A 894 -17.75 18.39 -0.83
CA ASN A 894 -16.35 18.63 -1.16
C ASN A 894 -15.93 20.11 -1.28
N ARG A 895 -16.71 21.08 -0.80
CA ARG A 895 -16.32 22.50 -0.70
C ARG A 895 -16.89 23.13 0.56
N LYS A 896 -16.43 24.33 0.90
CA LYS A 896 -17.06 25.15 1.95
C LYS A 896 -18.48 25.54 1.56
N ILE A 897 -19.43 25.44 2.48
CA ILE A 897 -20.86 25.60 2.19
C ILE A 897 -21.35 26.97 2.68
N ASN A 898 -22.09 27.69 1.84
CA ASN A 898 -22.83 28.87 2.28
C ASN A 898 -24.20 28.45 2.84
N GLU A 899 -24.30 28.32 4.16
CA GLU A 899 -25.53 27.85 4.83
C GLU A 899 -26.75 28.74 4.57
N ALA A 900 -26.54 30.03 4.28
CA ALA A 900 -27.62 30.96 3.90
C ALA A 900 -28.28 30.64 2.54
N THR A 901 -27.63 29.84 1.68
CA THR A 901 -28.15 29.43 0.37
C THR A 901 -28.10 27.91 0.17
N TRP A 902 -27.93 27.13 1.25
CA TRP A 902 -27.71 25.69 1.16
C TRP A 902 -28.99 24.89 0.91
N PHE A 903 -30.06 25.20 1.62
CA PHE A 903 -31.29 24.39 1.63
C PHE A 903 -32.13 24.62 0.36
N THR A 904 -31.85 23.85 -0.69
CA THR A 904 -32.57 23.88 -1.97
C THR A 904 -33.72 22.85 -2.01
N PRO A 905 -34.76 23.02 -2.88
CA PRO A 905 -35.90 22.10 -2.94
C PRO A 905 -35.55 20.66 -3.37
N ASN A 906 -34.38 20.46 -3.96
CA ASN A 906 -33.90 19.18 -4.48
C ASN A 906 -33.02 18.38 -3.49
N MET A 907 -32.87 18.83 -2.24
CA MET A 907 -32.15 18.11 -1.18
C MET A 907 -32.99 17.94 0.10
N VAL A 908 -32.77 16.85 0.84
CA VAL A 908 -33.36 16.59 2.16
C VAL A 908 -32.37 15.86 3.07
N TYR A 909 -32.29 16.32 4.33
CA TYR A 909 -31.72 15.55 5.43
C TYR A 909 -32.81 14.72 6.12
N TYR A 910 -32.56 13.43 6.30
CA TYR A 910 -33.49 12.48 6.91
C TYR A 910 -32.85 11.83 8.14
N ASP A 911 -33.47 12.01 9.31
CA ASP A 911 -32.98 11.42 10.56
C ASP A 911 -33.33 9.92 10.63
N ALA A 912 -32.32 9.08 10.79
CA ALA A 912 -32.45 7.62 10.75
C ALA A 912 -31.96 6.97 12.05
N MET A 913 -32.67 5.94 12.51
CA MET A 913 -32.29 5.17 13.70
C MET A 913 -31.78 3.79 13.31
N ILE A 914 -30.47 3.54 13.50
CA ILE A 914 -29.86 2.24 13.23
C ILE A 914 -29.88 1.38 14.50
N PHE A 915 -30.61 0.27 14.44
CA PHE A 915 -30.73 -0.68 15.55
C PHE A 915 -29.66 -1.77 15.45
N HIS A 916 -29.34 -2.39 16.59
CA HIS A 916 -28.49 -3.58 16.63
C HIS A 916 -29.17 -4.72 17.41
N LYS A 917 -29.14 -5.91 16.83
CA LYS A 917 -29.77 -7.15 17.29
C LYS A 917 -28.78 -8.31 17.36
N SER A 918 -29.09 -9.37 18.10
CA SER A 918 -28.43 -10.66 17.89
C SER A 918 -28.91 -11.32 16.59
N GLU A 919 -28.09 -12.23 16.04
CA GLU A 919 -28.44 -13.15 14.95
C GLU A 919 -29.78 -13.86 15.22
N THR A 920 -30.02 -14.31 16.46
CA THR A 920 -31.27 -14.94 16.89
C THR A 920 -32.48 -14.00 16.87
N GLU A 921 -32.34 -12.74 17.29
CA GLU A 921 -33.39 -11.71 17.23
C GLU A 921 -33.69 -11.25 15.80
N VAL A 922 -32.78 -11.50 14.85
CA VAL A 922 -32.99 -11.28 13.41
C VAL A 922 -33.71 -12.48 12.81
N ASN A 923 -33.17 -13.68 12.97
CA ASN A 923 -33.72 -14.90 12.37
C ASN A 923 -35.14 -15.20 12.87
N SER A 924 -35.49 -14.84 14.11
CA SER A 924 -36.87 -14.97 14.64
C SER A 924 -37.89 -13.97 14.07
N VAL A 925 -37.50 -13.12 13.12
CA VAL A 925 -38.35 -12.09 12.47
C VAL A 925 -38.40 -12.30 10.93
N VAL A 926 -37.70 -13.30 10.42
CA VAL A 926 -37.61 -13.65 8.98
C VAL A 926 -38.31 -15.00 8.69
N VAL A 927 -39.22 -15.42 9.59
CA VAL A 927 -40.07 -16.63 9.51
C VAL A 927 -41.54 -16.23 9.55
#